data_AF-A0A2A2LXV7-F1
#
_entry.id   AF-A0A2A2LXV7-F1
#
_cell.length_a   1.000
_cell.length_b   1.000
_cell.length_c   1.000
_cell.angle_alpha   90.00
_cell.angle_beta   90.00
_cell.angle_gamma   90.00
#
_symmetry.space_group_name_H-M   'P 1'
#
loop_
_entity.id
_entity.type
_entity.pdbx_description
1 polymer ?
#
loop_
_entity_poly.entity_id
_entity_poly.type
_entity_poly.pdbx_seq_one_letter_code
_entity_poly.pdbx_strand_id
1 'polypeptide(L)'
;MWLTALLAAFGLWSDGEAQQPQPLPPNLGAATGQQIVPNQVQPGTLFTGTGTNPYYGVNLVPFGPEVGDLKVNPAMLTAGMTIYLHMFFPFYGGLYNYTTLSVNGYMGFATVLDQGPTINVGPDSTDWPRQEDPAMIAPYLCKQQIPQTGNPALRAGVYYRLILRQSLFGRESGSNMNLGGAMYQSSFFGQPASIACPGTADSYVRCDQQSDYFLEEMMRWLMEGVAGASMFRADAAVVVTWFNTASAISGRSDIDAGQTGTYQVIWLTDSAARLSYAIINYDRLGFDAQDFRANSRSGRCRALFNGGNHTGYVDIDPTQPYKNTPKVLAQRSGVPHMVRGRYMFRVDDIVRPAGCSNKTGGTYPIMIYPNIVNMLGEMSVDINALCLDHTQTYILMIEEREVATCQVLNSAIARCNLPKIYDWGVKTVYFQPQSRGANDEKAFVGYIYFVPPTLDPMRLDIGNIYEWYKNPMTNYLMPISWYPRNFTNPSYMMSLAQLGSRLSDDAIYAVQLGLYVVGYREYKDDEIKKFRPEHRTLALLATYSNRNSYDYRWRPQEEVINLNQVQQWYLNDWERMHTLYTYRVGYLKLAPLRPNDQNSTELLPGLVTAPISLHWLWTPNRQQFVQTTFTQQERDERTEFVRHKSREMCHDWYDEDGALFNFIRDTETNSSCPCVERQALLDLGRYMPHPRCSQAIIEL
;
A
#
# COMPACT_ATOMS: atom_id res chain seq x y z
N MET A 1 -22.66 -0.84 -66.14
CA MET A 1 -21.50 -0.09 -66.67
C MET A 1 -20.37 -0.28 -65.68
N TRP A 2 -19.61 -1.38 -65.75
CA TRP A 2 -18.39 -1.56 -66.56
C TRP A 2 -17.38 -0.41 -66.42
N LEU A 3 -16.23 -0.76 -65.78
CA LEU A 3 -14.85 -0.35 -66.09
C LEU A 3 -14.52 1.15 -65.88
N THR A 4 -13.35 1.59 -65.41
CA THR A 4 -11.99 1.03 -65.21
C THR A 4 -11.21 2.15 -64.48
N ALA A 5 -10.33 1.88 -63.51
CA ALA A 5 -8.89 1.61 -63.68
C ALA A 5 -8.09 2.82 -64.25
N LEU A 6 -6.83 3.09 -63.97
CA LEU A 6 -5.82 2.71 -62.98
C LEU A 6 -4.63 3.67 -63.32
N LEU A 7 -3.82 4.06 -62.34
CA LEU A 7 -2.34 4.21 -62.44
C LEU A 7 -1.69 4.87 -63.68
N ALA A 8 -1.04 6.02 -63.46
CA ALA A 8 0.31 6.37 -63.96
C ALA A 8 0.74 7.72 -63.33
N ALA A 9 1.69 7.77 -62.40
CA ALA A 9 3.14 7.68 -62.55
C ALA A 9 3.85 9.04 -62.76
N PHE A 10 4.56 9.45 -61.70
CA PHE A 10 5.93 9.97 -61.66
C PHE A 10 6.40 11.21 -62.46
N GLY A 11 6.93 12.18 -61.70
CA GLY A 11 8.07 13.06 -62.03
C GLY A 11 7.73 14.35 -62.77
N LEU A 12 8.42 15.50 -62.64
CA LEU A 12 9.67 15.88 -61.98
C LEU A 12 9.91 17.39 -62.33
N TRP A 13 10.74 18.12 -61.54
CA TRP A 13 11.36 19.48 -61.74
C TRP A 13 10.66 20.69 -61.06
N SER A 14 11.27 21.43 -60.10
CA SER A 14 12.45 22.36 -60.09
C SER A 14 12.13 23.72 -60.78
N ASP A 15 12.49 24.95 -60.38
CA ASP A 15 13.34 25.59 -59.35
C ASP A 15 12.88 27.08 -59.13
N GLY A 16 13.40 27.75 -58.08
CA GLY A 16 13.74 29.19 -57.86
C GLY A 16 12.83 30.36 -58.32
N GLU A 17 12.82 31.61 -57.81
CA GLU A 17 13.62 32.43 -56.88
C GLU A 17 12.74 33.65 -56.46
N ALA A 18 12.70 34.02 -55.17
CA ALA A 18 13.20 35.26 -54.54
C ALA A 18 12.70 36.65 -55.03
N GLN A 19 12.12 37.45 -54.11
CA GLN A 19 12.37 38.90 -54.00
C GLN A 19 11.94 39.49 -52.64
N GLN A 20 12.71 40.49 -52.20
CA GLN A 20 12.86 41.09 -50.86
C GLN A 20 12.01 42.39 -50.65
N PRO A 21 12.05 43.07 -49.48
CA PRO A 21 10.91 43.71 -48.80
C PRO A 21 10.89 45.26 -48.78
N GLN A 22 9.82 45.84 -48.16
CA GLN A 22 9.68 47.11 -47.37
C GLN A 22 8.40 47.91 -47.75
N PRO A 23 7.89 48.91 -46.98
CA PRO A 23 8.14 49.34 -45.58
C PRO A 23 6.84 49.64 -44.74
N LEU A 24 7.02 49.91 -43.44
CA LEU A 24 6.01 50.46 -42.48
C LEU A 24 5.90 52.00 -42.59
N PRO A 25 4.76 52.63 -42.22
CA PRO A 25 4.68 53.49 -41.00
C PRO A 25 3.23 53.60 -40.40
N PRO A 26 2.88 54.52 -39.45
CA PRO A 26 3.38 54.72 -38.08
C PRO A 26 2.26 54.85 -36.99
N ASN A 27 2.70 54.74 -35.72
CA ASN A 27 2.15 55.20 -34.41
C ASN A 27 0.83 55.99 -34.28
N LEU A 28 0.06 55.68 -33.22
CA LEU A 28 -0.27 56.59 -32.09
C LEU A 28 -1.07 55.84 -31.00
N GLY A 29 -0.59 55.89 -29.75
CA GLY A 29 -1.17 55.15 -28.62
C GLY A 29 -2.17 55.94 -27.77
N ALA A 30 -2.87 55.23 -26.88
CA ALA A 30 -3.12 55.58 -25.47
C ALA A 30 -3.94 54.46 -24.79
N ALA A 31 -3.72 54.33 -23.47
CA ALA A 31 -4.27 53.41 -22.46
C ALA A 31 -5.79 53.08 -22.58
N THR A 32 -6.34 51.97 -22.07
CA THR A 32 -6.28 51.40 -20.72
C THR A 32 -6.80 49.97 -20.74
N GLY A 33 -6.36 49.13 -19.78
CA GLY A 33 -6.52 47.69 -19.82
C GLY A 33 -7.91 47.11 -19.55
N GLN A 34 -8.13 45.93 -20.12
CA GLN A 34 -8.88 44.79 -19.58
C GLN A 34 -8.68 43.63 -20.59
N GLN A 35 -8.18 42.49 -20.14
CA GLN A 35 -7.94 41.33 -21.01
C GLN A 35 -8.60 40.09 -20.41
N ILE A 36 -9.56 39.53 -21.16
CA ILE A 36 -10.06 38.15 -21.02
C ILE A 36 -10.03 37.50 -22.43
N VAL A 37 -9.03 36.61 -22.65
CA VAL A 37 -8.98 35.22 -23.24
C VAL A 37 -9.96 34.88 -24.42
N PRO A 38 -9.59 34.13 -25.51
CA PRO A 38 -8.93 32.81 -25.44
C PRO A 38 -8.03 32.27 -26.59
N ASN A 39 -7.34 31.16 -26.23
CA ASN A 39 -6.72 30.10 -27.04
C ASN A 39 -5.31 30.30 -27.65
N GLN A 40 -4.31 29.71 -27.00
CA GLN A 40 -3.39 28.73 -27.61
C GLN A 40 -2.63 27.94 -26.52
N VAL A 41 -2.66 26.62 -26.64
CA VAL A 41 -2.07 25.63 -25.72
C VAL A 41 -0.57 25.46 -26.02
N GLN A 42 0.29 25.55 -24.99
CA GLN A 42 1.70 25.12 -25.02
C GLN A 42 1.99 24.11 -23.89
N PRO A 43 2.86 23.11 -24.13
CA PRO A 43 3.21 22.08 -23.15
C PRO A 43 4.29 22.56 -22.17
N GLY A 44 4.08 22.30 -20.88
CA GLY A 44 5.08 22.53 -19.83
C GLY A 44 4.54 23.33 -18.66
N THR A 45 3.52 22.80 -17.97
CA THR A 45 3.13 23.32 -16.65
C THR A 45 4.31 23.20 -15.71
N LEU A 46 4.80 24.35 -15.25
CA LEU A 46 5.81 24.48 -14.21
C LEU A 46 5.30 23.76 -12.95
N PHE A 47 5.93 22.65 -12.60
CA PHE A 47 5.71 22.00 -11.31
C PHE A 47 6.40 22.80 -10.21
N THR A 48 5.62 23.44 -9.35
CA THR A 48 6.10 24.15 -8.16
C THR A 48 6.35 23.16 -7.02
N GLY A 49 7.45 22.39 -7.12
CA GLY A 49 7.98 21.71 -5.94
C GLY A 49 8.49 22.77 -4.96
N THR A 50 7.99 22.78 -3.73
CA THR A 50 8.42 23.68 -2.66
C THR A 50 9.78 23.25 -2.11
N GLY A 51 10.84 23.40 -2.91
CA GLY A 51 12.21 23.37 -2.43
C GLY A 51 12.60 24.78 -1.96
N THR A 52 12.87 24.95 -0.67
CA THR A 52 13.32 26.24 -0.09
C THR A 52 14.80 26.50 -0.28
N ASN A 53 15.54 25.58 -0.93
CA ASN A 53 16.97 25.73 -1.16
C ASN A 53 17.25 26.32 -2.55
N PRO A 54 17.79 27.55 -2.65
CA PRO A 54 18.10 28.20 -3.92
C PRO A 54 19.26 27.54 -4.70
N TYR A 55 19.95 26.56 -4.10
CA TYR A 55 21.12 25.87 -4.69
C TYR A 55 20.83 24.45 -5.22
N TYR A 56 19.66 23.87 -4.94
CA TYR A 56 19.35 22.47 -5.29
C TYR A 56 18.02 22.35 -6.05
N GLY A 57 17.91 21.33 -6.90
CA GLY A 57 16.67 21.03 -7.62
C GLY A 57 15.53 20.61 -6.67
N VAL A 58 14.30 20.98 -7.02
CA VAL A 58 13.06 20.77 -6.23
C VAL A 58 12.74 19.30 -5.90
N ASN A 59 13.52 18.35 -6.41
CA ASN A 59 13.27 16.90 -6.31
C ASN A 59 14.05 16.22 -5.17
N LEU A 60 15.16 16.81 -4.70
CA LEU A 60 16.10 16.19 -3.76
C LEU A 60 15.76 16.52 -2.30
N VAL A 61 16.06 15.61 -1.37
CA VAL A 61 16.10 16.00 0.06
C VAL A 61 17.37 16.79 0.36
N PRO A 62 17.36 17.67 1.39
CA PRO A 62 18.56 18.38 1.81
C PRO A 62 19.73 17.43 2.05
N PHE A 63 20.89 17.76 1.48
CA PHE A 63 22.13 16.97 1.54
C PHE A 63 23.34 17.90 1.65
N GLY A 64 24.49 17.34 2.03
CA GLY A 64 25.75 18.05 2.19
C GLY A 64 26.18 18.25 3.66
N PRO A 65 27.37 18.82 3.90
CA PRO A 65 27.91 19.00 5.25
C PRO A 65 27.02 19.83 6.16
N GLU A 66 26.27 20.79 5.59
CA GLU A 66 25.32 21.65 6.31
C GLU A 66 24.20 20.90 7.05
N VAL A 67 23.82 19.72 6.55
CA VAL A 67 22.80 18.84 7.15
C VAL A 67 23.43 17.59 7.77
N GLY A 68 24.76 17.57 7.85
CA GLY A 68 25.52 16.54 8.52
C GLY A 68 25.97 15.36 7.66
N ASP A 69 25.91 15.47 6.34
CA ASP A 69 26.41 14.41 5.47
C ASP A 69 27.94 14.40 5.45
N LEU A 70 28.52 13.21 5.42
CA LEU A 70 29.93 13.03 5.11
C LEU A 70 30.13 12.83 3.61
N LYS A 71 31.28 13.28 3.13
CA LYS A 71 31.73 13.04 1.76
C LYS A 71 32.57 11.77 1.71
N VAL A 72 32.31 10.89 0.74
CA VAL A 72 33.16 9.72 0.48
C VAL A 72 34.59 10.17 0.20
N ASN A 73 35.56 9.49 0.82
CA ASN A 73 36.97 9.79 0.64
C ASN A 73 37.37 9.67 -0.84
N PRO A 74 38.04 10.68 -1.45
CA PRO A 74 38.52 10.61 -2.82
C PRO A 74 39.28 9.32 -3.18
N ALA A 75 40.05 8.76 -2.24
CA ALA A 75 40.80 7.52 -2.45
C ALA A 75 39.93 6.26 -2.56
N MET A 76 38.70 6.31 -2.03
CA MET A 76 37.76 5.19 -1.97
C MET A 76 36.59 5.34 -2.95
N LEU A 77 36.61 6.35 -3.83
CA LEU A 77 35.51 6.63 -4.76
C LEU A 77 35.22 5.44 -5.69
N THR A 78 36.24 4.87 -6.32
CA THR A 78 36.07 3.79 -7.29
C THR A 78 35.88 2.43 -6.61
N ALA A 79 36.80 2.07 -5.71
CA ALA A 79 36.78 0.80 -4.97
C ALA A 79 35.58 0.69 -4.01
N GLY A 80 34.98 1.83 -3.65
CA GLY A 80 33.86 1.93 -2.74
C GLY A 80 34.29 2.15 -1.29
N MET A 81 33.51 2.94 -0.56
CA MET A 81 33.66 3.14 0.89
C MET A 81 32.56 2.39 1.63
N THR A 82 32.93 1.45 2.48
CA THR A 82 31.97 0.71 3.31
C THR A 82 31.60 1.50 4.55
N ILE A 83 30.31 1.60 4.84
CA ILE A 83 29.74 2.23 6.02
C ILE A 83 28.88 1.24 6.80
N TYR A 84 28.85 1.38 8.13
CA TYR A 84 27.98 0.59 9.01
C TYR A 84 26.61 1.26 9.16
N LEU A 85 25.55 0.47 9.10
CA LEU A 85 24.17 0.95 9.16
C LEU A 85 23.56 0.93 10.57
N HIS A 86 24.22 0.28 11.54
CA HIS A 86 23.77 0.15 12.94
C HIS A 86 22.34 -0.41 13.16
N MET A 87 21.69 -0.85 12.08
CA MET A 87 20.41 -1.54 12.01
C MET A 87 20.43 -2.48 10.80
N PHE A 88 19.52 -3.44 10.78
CA PHE A 88 19.34 -4.31 9.63
C PHE A 88 18.36 -3.70 8.64
N PHE A 89 18.79 -3.58 7.39
CA PHE A 89 17.96 -3.16 6.28
C PHE A 89 17.66 -4.38 5.40
N PRO A 90 16.38 -4.80 5.29
CA PRO A 90 15.97 -5.88 4.41
C PRO A 90 16.16 -5.53 2.94
N PHE A 91 16.78 -6.43 2.17
CA PHE A 91 16.88 -6.34 0.70
C PHE A 91 16.98 -7.72 0.07
N TYR A 92 16.05 -8.07 -0.84
CA TYR A 92 15.92 -9.40 -1.44
C TYR A 92 15.94 -10.54 -0.39
N GLY A 93 15.26 -10.35 0.74
CA GLY A 93 15.21 -11.30 1.86
C GLY A 93 16.50 -11.35 2.71
N GLY A 94 17.58 -10.72 2.28
CA GLY A 94 18.80 -10.53 3.07
C GLY A 94 18.66 -9.40 4.09
N LEU A 95 19.36 -9.51 5.23
CA LEU A 95 19.41 -8.48 6.27
C LEU A 95 20.79 -7.84 6.31
N TYR A 96 20.91 -6.62 5.77
CA TYR A 96 22.20 -5.93 5.65
C TYR A 96 22.39 -4.90 6.75
N ASN A 97 23.54 -4.95 7.43
CA ASN A 97 23.96 -3.98 8.44
C ASN A 97 25.13 -3.09 7.96
N TYR A 98 25.47 -3.17 6.68
CA TYR A 98 26.51 -2.38 6.03
C TYR A 98 26.12 -2.08 4.58
N THR A 99 26.78 -1.09 3.98
CA THR A 99 26.71 -0.86 2.54
C THR A 99 28.00 -0.22 2.04
N THR A 100 28.38 -0.53 0.80
CA THR A 100 29.55 0.03 0.12
C THR A 100 29.10 1.07 -0.90
N LEU A 101 29.54 2.31 -0.71
CA LEU A 101 29.18 3.44 -1.57
C LEU A 101 30.25 3.67 -2.64
N SER A 102 29.89 3.60 -3.92
CA SER A 102 30.82 3.84 -5.04
C SER A 102 30.41 5.07 -5.85
N VAL A 103 31.40 5.77 -6.42
CA VAL A 103 31.19 6.83 -7.42
C VAL A 103 30.44 6.32 -8.64
N ASN A 104 30.53 5.02 -8.93
CA ASN A 104 29.89 4.37 -10.06
C ASN A 104 28.35 4.24 -9.92
N GLY A 105 27.75 4.93 -8.95
CA GLY A 105 26.30 5.11 -8.83
C GLY A 105 25.56 3.92 -8.24
N TYR A 106 26.18 3.23 -7.28
CA TYR A 106 25.57 2.11 -6.57
C TYR A 106 25.90 2.09 -5.07
N MET A 107 25.00 1.47 -4.32
CA MET A 107 25.15 0.99 -2.94
C MET A 107 25.26 -0.54 -2.99
N GLY A 108 26.44 -1.08 -2.72
CA GLY A 108 26.73 -2.51 -2.81
C GLY A 108 26.64 -3.22 -1.46
N PHE A 109 26.26 -4.49 -1.47
CA PHE A 109 26.23 -5.36 -0.30
C PHE A 109 27.10 -6.61 -0.47
N ALA A 110 27.92 -6.61 -1.52
CA ALA A 110 28.92 -7.60 -1.85
C ALA A 110 30.04 -6.90 -2.64
N THR A 111 31.14 -7.61 -2.87
CA THR A 111 32.22 -7.13 -3.73
C THR A 111 31.71 -6.94 -5.16
N VAL A 112 31.89 -5.75 -5.73
CA VAL A 112 31.51 -5.46 -7.11
C VAL A 112 32.74 -5.52 -8.00
N LEU A 113 32.74 -6.46 -8.94
CA LEU A 113 33.76 -6.52 -9.98
C LEU A 113 33.53 -5.40 -10.99
N ASP A 114 34.48 -4.48 -11.06
CA ASP A 114 34.40 -3.32 -11.93
C ASP A 114 35.41 -3.40 -13.10
N GLN A 115 35.88 -4.60 -13.41
CA GLN A 115 36.80 -4.86 -14.51
C GLN A 115 36.08 -4.72 -15.86
N GLY A 116 36.63 -3.89 -16.75
CA GLY A 116 36.10 -3.68 -18.10
C GLY A 116 35.27 -2.40 -18.27
N PRO A 117 34.68 -2.20 -19.46
CA PRO A 117 33.96 -0.97 -19.80
C PRO A 117 32.55 -0.90 -19.18
N THR A 118 31.95 -2.05 -18.85
CA THR A 118 30.63 -2.17 -18.20
C THR A 118 30.75 -2.85 -16.86
N ILE A 119 29.93 -2.43 -15.89
CA ILE A 119 29.73 -3.19 -14.65
C ILE A 119 28.57 -4.16 -14.94
N ASN A 120 28.86 -5.45 -15.00
CA ASN A 120 27.90 -6.49 -15.34
C ASN A 120 27.19 -6.98 -14.06
N VAL A 121 25.86 -7.12 -14.13
CA VAL A 121 25.00 -7.49 -12.99
C VAL A 121 23.78 -8.27 -13.48
N GLY A 122 23.34 -9.22 -12.67
CA GLY A 122 22.15 -10.02 -12.94
C GLY A 122 22.38 -11.18 -13.93
N PRO A 123 21.35 -12.02 -14.11
CA PRO A 123 21.45 -13.31 -14.79
C PRO A 123 21.78 -13.22 -16.28
N ASP A 124 21.40 -12.12 -16.94
CA ASP A 124 21.63 -11.95 -18.39
C ASP A 124 23.08 -11.58 -18.72
N SER A 125 23.87 -11.13 -17.73
CA SER A 125 25.22 -10.60 -17.96
C SER A 125 26.32 -11.18 -17.07
N THR A 126 25.98 -12.10 -16.16
CA THR A 126 26.92 -12.80 -15.27
C THR A 126 26.67 -14.30 -15.30
N ASP A 127 27.73 -15.11 -15.21
CA ASP A 127 27.66 -16.59 -15.15
C ASP A 127 27.88 -17.07 -13.70
N TRP A 128 26.90 -16.89 -12.81
CA TRP A 128 26.99 -17.35 -11.41
C TRP A 128 26.90 -18.88 -11.33
N PRO A 129 27.75 -19.57 -10.54
CA PRO A 129 28.71 -19.04 -9.56
C PRO A 129 30.14 -18.83 -10.07
N ARG A 130 30.41 -18.97 -11.38
CA ARG A 130 31.77 -18.78 -11.94
C ARG A 130 32.20 -17.31 -11.94
N GLN A 131 31.23 -16.42 -12.14
CA GLN A 131 31.38 -14.98 -12.05
C GLN A 131 30.50 -14.46 -10.91
N GLU A 132 31.05 -13.57 -10.09
CA GLU A 132 30.32 -12.96 -8.98
C GLU A 132 29.16 -12.10 -9.51
N ASP A 133 27.99 -12.24 -8.91
CA ASP A 133 26.82 -11.41 -9.15
C ASP A 133 26.47 -10.66 -7.86
N PRO A 134 26.90 -9.40 -7.71
CA PRO A 134 26.79 -8.68 -6.44
C PRO A 134 25.39 -8.11 -6.19
N ALA A 135 24.91 -8.26 -4.95
CA ALA A 135 23.70 -7.58 -4.48
C ALA A 135 23.95 -6.07 -4.36
N MET A 136 23.07 -5.25 -4.96
CA MET A 136 23.21 -3.79 -4.93
C MET A 136 21.91 -3.04 -5.23
N ILE A 137 21.83 -1.81 -4.71
CA ILE A 137 20.90 -0.77 -5.14
C ILE A 137 21.66 0.19 -6.05
N ALA A 138 21.29 0.25 -7.32
CA ALA A 138 22.00 0.99 -8.35
C ALA A 138 21.08 2.07 -8.95
N PRO A 139 20.96 3.27 -8.34
CA PRO A 139 20.18 4.36 -8.92
C PRO A 139 20.71 4.78 -10.30
N TYR A 140 22.02 4.69 -10.55
CA TYR A 140 22.58 5.01 -11.85
C TYR A 140 23.96 4.34 -12.04
N LEU A 141 23.95 3.05 -12.30
CA LEU A 141 25.14 2.21 -12.50
C LEU A 141 25.84 2.51 -13.81
N CYS A 142 26.99 3.16 -13.73
CA CYS A 142 27.98 3.22 -14.79
C CYS A 142 29.32 3.76 -14.28
N LYS A 143 30.36 3.61 -15.10
CA LYS A 143 31.69 4.17 -14.83
C LYS A 143 31.61 5.71 -14.80
N GLN A 144 31.79 6.25 -13.60
CA GLN A 144 31.64 7.66 -13.30
C GLN A 144 32.91 8.20 -12.64
N GLN A 145 33.07 9.52 -12.69
CA GLN A 145 34.13 10.25 -12.03
C GLN A 145 33.56 11.49 -11.32
N ILE A 146 34.29 11.95 -10.31
CA ILE A 146 34.05 13.26 -9.70
C ILE A 146 34.97 14.25 -10.41
N PRO A 147 34.42 15.26 -11.11
CA PRO A 147 35.21 16.31 -11.73
C PRO A 147 36.17 16.95 -10.72
N GLN A 148 37.47 16.78 -10.93
CA GLN A 148 38.51 17.43 -10.11
C GLN A 148 38.87 18.82 -10.67
N THR A 149 38.59 19.03 -11.96
CA THR A 149 38.94 20.23 -12.71
C THR A 149 37.66 20.83 -13.31
N GLY A 150 37.24 21.96 -12.77
CA GLY A 150 36.00 22.66 -13.14
C GLY A 150 35.86 23.96 -12.34
N ASN A 151 34.76 24.69 -12.51
CA ASN A 151 34.49 25.88 -11.70
C ASN A 151 34.47 25.50 -10.20
N PRO A 152 35.34 26.08 -9.35
CA PRO A 152 35.39 25.79 -7.90
C PRO A 152 34.05 26.01 -7.17
N ALA A 153 33.12 26.78 -7.78
CA ALA A 153 31.77 26.97 -7.29
C ALA A 153 30.88 25.70 -7.39
N LEU A 154 31.21 24.75 -8.27
CA LEU A 154 30.47 23.50 -8.44
C LEU A 154 30.98 22.47 -7.44
N ARG A 155 30.35 22.39 -6.27
CA ARG A 155 30.59 21.26 -5.35
C ARG A 155 30.31 19.95 -6.11
N ALA A 156 31.15 18.94 -5.96
CA ALA A 156 30.95 17.61 -6.53
C ALA A 156 31.40 16.54 -5.52
N GLY A 157 30.66 15.45 -5.42
CA GLY A 157 30.81 14.53 -4.29
C GLY A 157 29.80 13.40 -4.27
N VAL A 158 30.16 12.31 -3.62
CA VAL A 158 29.17 11.37 -3.06
C VAL A 158 29.03 11.72 -1.59
N TYR A 159 27.83 12.14 -1.19
CA TYR A 159 27.49 12.52 0.18
C TYR A 159 26.57 11.49 0.79
N TYR A 160 26.74 11.19 2.07
CA TYR A 160 25.90 10.22 2.76
C TYR A 160 25.67 10.56 4.23
N ARG A 161 24.52 10.12 4.74
CA ARG A 161 24.20 10.08 6.18
C ARG A 161 23.34 8.88 6.53
N LEU A 162 23.45 8.43 7.76
CA LEU A 162 22.56 7.47 8.39
C LEU A 162 21.68 8.22 9.40
N ILE A 163 20.37 7.99 9.32
CA ILE A 163 19.37 8.62 10.16
C ILE A 163 18.69 7.52 10.94
N LEU A 164 18.66 7.64 12.26
CA LEU A 164 17.99 6.70 13.17
C LEU A 164 16.94 7.47 13.98
N ARG A 165 15.83 6.83 14.30
CA ARG A 165 14.78 7.40 15.15
C ARG A 165 15.21 7.39 16.61
N GLN A 166 14.88 8.45 17.36
CA GLN A 166 15.25 8.55 18.78
C GLN A 166 14.64 7.43 19.65
N SER A 167 13.44 6.94 19.29
CA SER A 167 12.74 5.86 20.01
C SER A 167 13.46 4.52 20.02
N LEU A 168 14.42 4.30 19.13
CA LEU A 168 15.24 3.09 19.14
C LEU A 168 16.15 3.00 20.37
N PHE A 169 16.45 4.14 21.00
CA PHE A 169 17.37 4.23 22.13
C PHE A 169 16.66 4.48 23.47
N GLY A 170 15.37 4.11 23.56
CA GLY A 170 14.57 4.25 24.79
C GLY A 170 14.17 5.70 25.12
N ARG A 171 14.37 6.65 24.20
CA ARG A 171 13.89 8.03 24.33
C ARG A 171 12.56 8.16 23.61
N GLU A 172 11.51 8.63 24.26
CA GLU A 172 10.21 8.80 23.58
C GLU A 172 10.37 9.70 22.35
N SER A 173 9.76 9.33 21.21
CA SER A 173 9.72 10.18 20.01
C SER A 173 9.07 11.50 20.39
N GLY A 174 9.80 12.61 20.24
CA GLY A 174 9.32 13.91 20.69
C GLY A 174 9.38 14.15 22.20
N SER A 175 10.23 13.44 22.96
CA SER A 175 10.52 13.74 24.38
C SER A 175 11.09 15.15 24.64
N ASN A 176 11.47 15.88 23.58
CA ASN A 176 11.78 17.32 23.63
C ASN A 176 10.64 18.23 23.15
N MET A 177 9.48 17.69 22.75
CA MET A 177 8.28 18.44 22.41
C MET A 177 7.48 18.74 23.68
N ASN A 178 7.93 19.76 24.41
CA ASN A 178 7.12 20.36 25.46
C ASN A 178 5.99 21.19 24.82
N LEU A 179 4.95 20.53 24.31
CA LEU A 179 3.78 21.16 23.72
C LEU A 179 2.69 21.30 24.80
N GLY A 180 2.89 22.20 25.77
CA GLY A 180 1.84 22.52 26.75
C GLY A 180 2.25 23.05 28.12
N GLY A 181 3.54 23.21 28.42
CA GLY A 181 4.00 23.71 29.72
C GLY A 181 4.95 24.88 29.58
N ALA A 182 4.78 25.90 30.41
CA ALA A 182 5.62 27.09 30.45
C ALA A 182 7.12 26.77 30.35
N MET A 183 7.78 27.60 29.54
CA MET A 183 9.20 27.71 29.25
C MET A 183 10.09 27.45 30.48
N TYR A 184 10.45 26.18 30.72
CA TYR A 184 11.56 25.80 31.59
C TYR A 184 12.64 25.17 30.70
N GLN A 185 13.84 25.75 30.81
CA GLN A 185 15.05 25.48 30.04
C GLN A 185 15.27 23.99 29.76
N SER A 186 15.01 23.55 28.53
CA SER A 186 15.59 22.32 27.99
C SER A 186 16.97 22.65 27.41
N SER A 187 17.92 21.72 27.51
CA SER A 187 19.34 21.86 27.14
C SER A 187 19.56 22.07 25.63
N PHE A 188 19.24 23.28 25.18
CA PHE A 188 18.83 23.71 23.84
C PHE A 188 19.93 23.82 22.75
N PHE A 189 21.18 23.38 22.95
CA PHE A 189 22.17 23.41 21.85
C PHE A 189 23.12 22.20 21.84
N GLY A 190 23.03 21.38 20.78
CA GLY A 190 24.18 20.65 20.22
C GLY A 190 24.72 19.44 20.99
N GLN A 191 23.86 18.56 21.52
CA GLN A 191 24.37 17.26 21.98
C GLN A 191 24.97 16.48 20.80
N PRO A 192 26.23 16.02 20.86
CA PRO A 192 26.83 15.20 19.81
C PRO A 192 26.02 13.92 19.58
N ALA A 193 26.05 13.40 18.35
CA ALA A 193 25.26 12.26 17.94
C ALA A 193 25.55 10.98 18.77
N SER A 194 26.72 10.87 19.40
CA SER A 194 27.14 9.79 20.30
C SER A 194 26.45 9.84 21.66
N ILE A 195 26.05 11.03 22.13
CA ILE A 195 25.21 11.18 23.31
C ILE A 195 23.74 10.96 22.94
N ALA A 196 23.34 11.35 21.72
CA ALA A 196 21.98 11.11 21.23
C ALA A 196 21.71 9.62 20.94
N CYS A 197 22.71 8.94 20.40
CA CYS A 197 22.67 7.56 19.92
C CYS A 197 23.90 6.81 20.49
N PRO A 198 23.80 6.24 21.70
CA PRO A 198 24.90 5.53 22.32
C PRO A 198 25.42 4.39 21.42
N GLY A 199 26.73 4.34 21.19
CA GLY A 199 27.37 3.26 20.42
C GLY A 199 27.38 3.43 18.89
N THR A 200 26.99 4.59 18.37
CA THR A 200 27.09 4.90 16.92
C THR A 200 28.19 5.93 16.64
N ALA A 201 28.63 6.01 15.39
CA ALA A 201 29.66 6.96 14.97
C ALA A 201 29.11 8.40 14.94
N ASP A 202 29.80 9.33 15.61
CA ASP A 202 29.43 10.77 15.65
C ASP A 202 29.45 11.47 14.28
N SER A 203 30.07 10.86 13.28
CA SER A 203 30.45 11.53 12.05
C SER A 203 29.30 11.59 11.04
N TYR A 204 28.74 10.45 10.62
CA TYR A 204 27.67 10.35 9.61
C TYR A 204 26.31 9.89 10.15
N VAL A 205 26.22 9.52 11.43
CA VAL A 205 24.97 9.08 12.06
C VAL A 205 24.25 10.28 12.68
N ARG A 206 22.92 10.32 12.56
CA ARG A 206 22.04 11.34 13.16
C ARG A 206 20.86 10.65 13.85
N CYS A 207 20.60 10.96 15.11
CA CYS A 207 19.33 10.67 15.79
C CYS A 207 18.94 11.80 16.75
N ASP A 208 18.69 12.95 16.14
CA ASP A 208 18.16 14.14 16.79
C ASP A 208 16.67 14.34 16.42
N GLN A 209 16.08 15.44 16.87
CA GLN A 209 14.70 15.77 16.53
C GLN A 209 14.49 15.98 15.01
N GLN A 210 15.50 16.48 14.31
CA GLN A 210 15.46 16.67 12.85
C GLN A 210 15.42 15.33 12.12
N SER A 211 16.07 14.30 12.69
CA SER A 211 16.05 12.93 12.21
C SER A 211 14.65 12.33 12.27
N ASP A 212 13.94 12.52 13.39
CA ASP A 212 12.55 12.10 13.54
C ASP A 212 11.65 12.82 12.49
N TYR A 213 11.76 14.14 12.36
CA TYR A 213 10.99 14.89 11.32
C TYR A 213 11.28 14.42 9.90
N PHE A 214 12.54 14.12 9.58
CA PHE A 214 12.91 13.59 8.27
C PHE A 214 12.24 12.24 8.00
N LEU A 215 12.27 11.32 8.97
CA LEU A 215 11.62 10.01 8.84
C LEU A 215 10.10 10.15 8.69
N GLU A 216 9.47 11.07 9.42
CA GLU A 216 8.05 11.41 9.23
C GLU A 216 7.76 11.89 7.81
N GLU A 217 8.57 12.80 7.26
CA GLU A 217 8.39 13.30 5.90
C GLU A 217 8.51 12.18 4.86
N MET A 218 9.48 11.27 5.01
CA MET A 218 9.64 10.13 4.11
C MET A 218 8.45 9.16 4.19
N MET A 219 7.92 8.92 5.38
CA MET A 219 6.71 8.12 5.55
C MET A 219 5.51 8.75 4.84
N ARG A 220 5.31 10.07 4.98
CA ARG A 220 4.24 10.78 4.26
C ARG A 220 4.38 10.63 2.76
N TRP A 221 5.61 10.73 2.23
CA TRP A 221 5.86 10.50 0.80
C TRP A 221 5.49 9.09 0.36
N LEU A 222 5.89 8.07 1.13
CA LEU A 222 5.55 6.68 0.82
C LEU A 222 4.02 6.46 0.86
N MET A 223 3.29 7.09 1.78
CA MET A 223 1.83 6.96 1.87
C MET A 223 1.09 7.51 0.64
N GLU A 224 1.63 8.54 0.00
CA GLU A 224 1.07 9.09 -1.24
C GLU A 224 1.41 8.23 -2.46
N GLY A 225 2.58 7.59 -2.47
CA GLY A 225 3.09 6.87 -3.64
C GLY A 225 2.87 5.37 -3.63
N VAL A 226 2.74 4.74 -2.47
CA VAL A 226 2.91 3.29 -2.30
C VAL A 226 1.70 2.68 -1.59
N ALA A 227 1.03 1.74 -2.27
CA ALA A 227 -0.05 0.95 -1.73
C ALA A 227 0.43 0.18 -0.48
N GLY A 228 -0.22 0.44 0.66
CA GLY A 228 0.12 -0.20 1.93
C GLY A 228 1.23 0.45 2.75
N ALA A 229 1.84 1.54 2.29
CA ALA A 229 2.83 2.27 3.10
C ALA A 229 2.24 2.91 4.37
N SER A 230 0.92 2.98 4.52
CA SER A 230 0.27 3.42 5.75
C SER A 230 0.61 2.57 6.98
N MET A 231 1.04 1.32 6.79
CA MET A 231 1.48 0.39 7.84
C MET A 231 2.98 0.45 8.12
N PHE A 232 3.75 1.17 7.31
CA PHE A 232 5.19 1.24 7.44
C PHE A 232 5.59 2.39 8.37
N ARG A 233 6.29 2.05 9.45
CA ARG A 233 6.93 3.02 10.34
C ARG A 233 8.43 3.03 10.08
N ALA A 234 8.95 4.12 9.50
CA ALA A 234 10.37 4.29 9.28
C ALA A 234 11.08 4.57 10.62
N ASP A 235 11.96 3.66 11.02
CA ASP A 235 12.80 3.81 12.22
C ASP A 235 14.26 4.13 11.84
N ALA A 236 14.69 3.82 10.61
CA ALA A 236 15.97 4.25 10.07
C ALA A 236 15.92 4.55 8.58
N ALA A 237 16.84 5.42 8.15
CA ALA A 237 17.07 5.75 6.75
C ALA A 237 18.55 5.93 6.44
N VAL A 238 18.99 5.49 5.27
CA VAL A 238 20.28 5.85 4.67
C VAL A 238 19.99 6.78 3.50
N VAL A 239 20.61 7.95 3.48
CA VAL A 239 20.55 8.89 2.37
C VAL A 239 21.90 8.93 1.70
N VAL A 240 21.94 8.71 0.39
CA VAL A 240 23.16 8.82 -0.43
C VAL A 240 22.86 9.69 -1.64
N THR A 241 23.67 10.73 -1.84
CA THR A 241 23.54 11.68 -2.94
C THR A 241 24.80 11.68 -3.79
N TRP A 242 24.66 11.38 -5.08
CA TRP A 242 25.69 11.58 -6.09
C TRP A 242 25.47 12.96 -6.68
N PHE A 243 26.34 13.91 -6.33
CA PHE A 243 26.22 15.30 -6.73
C PHE A 243 27.27 15.67 -7.78
N ASN A 244 26.80 16.18 -8.92
CA ASN A 244 27.61 16.59 -10.06
C ASN A 244 28.62 15.52 -10.51
N THR A 245 28.20 14.26 -10.61
CA THR A 245 29.03 13.20 -11.18
C THR A 245 29.11 13.35 -12.70
N ALA A 246 30.23 12.98 -13.30
CA ALA A 246 30.39 12.93 -14.75
C ALA A 246 30.69 11.49 -15.19
N SER A 247 30.52 11.18 -16.47
CA SER A 247 30.99 9.91 -17.00
C SER A 247 32.52 9.84 -16.91
N ALA A 248 33.07 8.64 -16.69
CA ALA A 248 34.52 8.43 -16.65
C ALA A 248 35.26 8.85 -17.93
N ILE A 249 34.53 8.97 -19.06
CA ILE A 249 35.08 9.41 -20.34
C ILE A 249 34.77 10.87 -20.70
N SER A 250 34.00 11.57 -19.86
CA SER A 250 33.67 12.99 -20.09
C SER A 250 34.93 13.86 -20.07
N GLY A 251 35.07 14.72 -21.06
CA GLY A 251 36.09 15.76 -21.10
C GLY A 251 35.65 17.03 -20.37
N ARG A 252 36.58 17.99 -20.24
CA ARG A 252 36.31 19.28 -19.60
C ARG A 252 35.19 20.06 -20.29
N SER A 253 35.12 20.02 -21.62
CA SER A 253 34.06 20.68 -22.40
C SER A 253 32.67 20.15 -22.06
N ASP A 254 32.54 18.85 -21.81
CA ASP A 254 31.26 18.21 -21.51
C ASP A 254 30.79 18.57 -20.09
N ILE A 255 31.75 18.61 -19.15
CA ILE A 255 31.53 19.03 -17.77
C ILE A 255 31.14 20.52 -17.71
N ASP A 256 31.86 21.38 -18.42
CA ASP A 256 31.59 22.82 -18.51
C ASP A 256 30.23 23.10 -19.21
N ALA A 257 29.81 22.23 -20.13
CA ALA A 257 28.47 22.24 -20.73
C ALA A 257 27.36 21.72 -19.80
N GLY A 258 27.69 21.33 -18.57
CA GLY A 258 26.72 20.88 -17.57
C GLY A 258 26.22 19.45 -17.78
N GLN A 259 26.93 18.61 -18.53
CA GLN A 259 26.61 17.18 -18.71
C GLN A 259 26.98 16.35 -17.47
N THR A 260 26.47 16.75 -16.31
CA THR A 260 26.67 16.08 -15.02
C THR A 260 25.38 15.43 -14.53
N GLY A 261 25.51 14.33 -13.80
CA GLY A 261 24.43 13.66 -13.09
C GLY A 261 24.27 14.16 -11.66
N THR A 262 23.03 14.28 -11.21
CA THR A 262 22.69 14.50 -9.80
C THR A 262 21.46 13.69 -9.44
N TYR A 263 21.65 12.76 -8.51
CA TYR A 263 20.63 11.81 -8.09
C TYR A 263 20.88 11.32 -6.66
N GLN A 264 19.85 10.77 -6.04
CA GLN A 264 19.85 10.42 -4.63
C GLN A 264 19.03 9.15 -4.38
N VAL A 265 19.48 8.35 -3.43
CA VAL A 265 18.75 7.20 -2.88
C VAL A 265 18.49 7.44 -1.41
N ILE A 266 17.26 7.14 -1.00
CA ILE A 266 16.82 7.13 0.40
C ILE A 266 16.31 5.72 0.66
N TRP A 267 17.05 4.94 1.43
CA TRP A 267 16.69 3.57 1.77
C TRP A 267 16.21 3.54 3.22
N LEU A 268 15.00 3.04 3.46
CA LEU A 268 14.26 3.13 4.72
C LEU A 268 13.93 1.74 5.25
N THR A 269 13.96 1.57 6.57
CA THR A 269 13.56 0.32 7.24
C THR A 269 12.84 0.56 8.57
N ASP A 270 12.08 -0.43 9.02
CA ASP A 270 11.42 -0.49 10.33
C ASP A 270 12.30 -1.17 11.38
N SER A 271 12.01 -0.93 12.66
CA SER A 271 12.75 -1.53 13.78
C SER A 271 12.66 -3.06 13.84
N ALA A 272 11.60 -3.64 13.27
CA ALA A 272 11.44 -5.09 13.19
C ALA A 272 12.22 -5.72 12.03
N ALA A 273 12.85 -4.92 11.16
CA ALA A 273 13.52 -5.36 9.94
C ALA A 273 12.65 -6.30 9.07
N ARG A 274 11.36 -5.95 8.93
CA ARG A 274 10.39 -6.69 8.12
C ARG A 274 10.03 -5.94 6.84
N LEU A 275 9.98 -4.62 6.91
CA LEU A 275 9.60 -3.77 5.79
C LEU A 275 10.76 -2.85 5.42
N SER A 276 10.93 -2.67 4.12
CA SER A 276 12.02 -1.89 3.55
C SER A 276 11.56 -1.21 2.29
N TYR A 277 11.86 0.08 2.16
CA TYR A 277 11.45 0.90 1.03
C TYR A 277 12.64 1.72 0.51
N ALA A 278 12.71 1.90 -0.80
CA ALA A 278 13.69 2.78 -1.44
C ALA A 278 12.98 3.90 -2.20
N ILE A 279 13.38 5.14 -1.96
CA ILE A 279 12.98 6.31 -2.73
C ILE A 279 14.20 6.77 -3.53
N ILE A 280 14.03 6.93 -4.83
CA ILE A 280 15.08 7.38 -5.74
C ILE A 280 14.65 8.70 -6.35
N ASN A 281 15.49 9.73 -6.17
CA ASN A 281 15.25 11.07 -6.70
C ASN A 281 16.30 11.40 -7.75
N TYR A 282 15.85 11.73 -8.95
CA TYR A 282 16.68 12.24 -10.04
C TYR A 282 16.39 13.74 -10.21
N ASP A 283 17.43 14.57 -10.13
CA ASP A 283 17.32 15.98 -10.49
C ASP A 283 17.68 16.18 -11.97
N ARG A 284 18.85 15.66 -12.35
CA ARG A 284 19.37 15.69 -13.71
C ARG A 284 20.28 14.50 -13.99
N LEU A 285 20.22 14.01 -15.21
CA LEU A 285 21.15 13.01 -15.73
C LEU A 285 21.75 13.62 -17.00
N GLY A 286 23.04 13.98 -16.94
CA GLY A 286 23.67 14.79 -17.98
C GLY A 286 24.21 13.99 -19.16
N PHE A 287 24.39 12.69 -19.02
CA PHE A 287 25.02 11.83 -20.02
C PHE A 287 24.28 10.50 -20.19
N ASP A 288 24.34 9.94 -21.39
CA ASP A 288 23.85 8.60 -21.71
C ASP A 288 24.98 7.81 -22.36
N ALA A 289 24.89 6.49 -22.29
CA ALA A 289 25.90 5.62 -22.86
C ALA A 289 25.97 5.61 -24.38
N GLN A 290 24.93 6.06 -25.07
CA GLN A 290 24.97 6.29 -26.53
C GLN A 290 25.47 7.69 -26.91
N ASP A 291 25.43 8.65 -25.98
CA ASP A 291 25.71 10.06 -26.27
C ASP A 291 27.20 10.38 -26.46
N PHE A 292 28.11 9.61 -25.86
CA PHE A 292 29.54 9.85 -26.06
C PHE A 292 30.03 9.26 -27.40
N ARG A 293 29.78 10.02 -28.47
CA ARG A 293 30.41 9.88 -29.79
C ARG A 293 30.28 8.48 -30.41
N ALA A 294 29.09 7.86 -30.29
CA ALA A 294 28.74 6.57 -30.92
C ALA A 294 29.75 5.42 -30.65
N ASN A 295 30.58 5.53 -29.61
CA ASN A 295 31.64 4.59 -29.31
C ASN A 295 31.29 3.79 -28.05
N SER A 296 31.27 2.46 -28.20
CA SER A 296 31.01 1.43 -27.18
C SER A 296 32.03 1.36 -26.03
N ARG A 297 32.80 2.42 -25.78
CA ARG A 297 34.00 2.41 -24.91
C ARG A 297 33.71 2.48 -23.39
N SER A 298 32.55 2.94 -22.95
CA SER A 298 32.27 3.17 -21.50
C SER A 298 31.03 2.46 -20.94
N GLY A 299 30.45 1.53 -21.70
CA GLY A 299 29.32 0.73 -21.21
C GLY A 299 28.00 1.49 -21.04
N ARG A 300 26.89 0.74 -20.93
CA ARG A 300 25.53 1.30 -20.75
C ARG A 300 25.25 1.70 -19.30
N CYS A 301 24.89 2.97 -19.05
CA CYS A 301 24.34 3.38 -17.76
C CYS A 301 22.98 2.72 -17.55
N ARG A 302 22.77 2.15 -16.37
CA ARG A 302 21.53 1.46 -16.00
C ARG A 302 21.12 1.83 -14.58
N ALA A 303 19.83 1.90 -14.35
CA ALA A 303 19.19 2.19 -13.08
C ALA A 303 18.40 0.93 -12.68
N LEU A 304 18.84 0.22 -11.64
CA LEU A 304 18.29 -1.09 -11.27
C LEU A 304 18.52 -1.46 -9.80
N PHE A 305 17.83 -2.50 -9.38
CA PHE A 305 18.09 -3.28 -8.17
C PHE A 305 18.57 -4.67 -8.58
N ASN A 306 19.60 -5.19 -7.91
CA ASN A 306 20.09 -6.54 -8.13
C ASN A 306 20.17 -7.29 -6.80
N GLY A 307 19.51 -8.44 -6.70
CA GLY A 307 19.55 -9.28 -5.49
C GLY A 307 20.85 -10.06 -5.32
N GLY A 308 21.67 -10.11 -6.37
CA GLY A 308 22.92 -10.88 -6.39
C GLY A 308 22.68 -12.39 -6.46
N ASN A 309 23.71 -13.15 -6.80
CA ASN A 309 23.66 -14.61 -6.97
C ASN A 309 22.48 -15.10 -7.83
N HIS A 310 22.08 -14.34 -8.85
CA HIS A 310 20.90 -14.60 -9.70
C HIS A 310 19.55 -14.66 -8.95
N THR A 311 19.46 -14.10 -7.74
CA THR A 311 18.23 -14.04 -6.92
C THR A 311 17.12 -13.23 -7.58
N GLY A 312 17.47 -12.24 -8.39
CA GLY A 312 16.54 -11.43 -9.18
C GLY A 312 17.10 -10.05 -9.49
N TYR A 313 16.56 -9.43 -10.54
CA TYR A 313 16.91 -8.05 -10.91
C TYR A 313 15.66 -7.27 -11.34
N VAL A 314 15.63 -5.98 -11.01
CA VAL A 314 14.52 -5.08 -11.35
C VAL A 314 15.07 -3.75 -11.85
N ASP A 315 14.81 -3.41 -13.11
CA ASP A 315 15.10 -2.06 -13.61
C ASP A 315 14.14 -1.03 -12.98
N ILE A 316 14.64 0.18 -12.73
CA ILE A 316 13.88 1.27 -12.11
C ILE A 316 12.69 1.70 -13.00
N ASP A 317 12.90 1.72 -14.32
CA ASP A 317 11.85 1.95 -15.31
C ASP A 317 12.05 0.98 -16.49
N PRO A 318 11.21 -0.06 -16.68
CA PRO A 318 11.40 -1.01 -17.78
C PRO A 318 10.87 -0.49 -19.14
N THR A 319 10.39 0.76 -19.23
CA THR A 319 9.75 1.27 -20.45
C THR A 319 10.73 1.44 -21.61
N GLN A 320 10.23 1.34 -22.86
CA GLN A 320 11.05 1.51 -24.06
C GLN A 320 11.82 2.84 -24.12
N PRO A 321 11.23 4.00 -23.72
CA PRO A 321 11.96 5.25 -23.65
C PRO A 321 13.19 5.19 -22.74
N TYR A 322 13.10 4.52 -21.59
CA TYR A 322 14.25 4.32 -20.70
C TYR A 322 15.32 3.42 -21.34
N LYS A 323 14.91 2.34 -22.02
CA LYS A 323 15.85 1.45 -22.73
C LYS A 323 16.68 2.19 -23.79
N ASN A 324 16.12 3.24 -24.37
CA ASN A 324 16.80 4.10 -25.34
C ASN A 324 17.67 5.16 -24.63
N THR A 325 17.12 5.85 -23.63
CA THR A 325 17.79 6.93 -22.90
C THR A 325 17.47 6.89 -21.39
N PRO A 326 18.42 6.40 -20.57
CA PRO A 326 18.29 6.44 -19.11
C PRO A 326 18.05 7.85 -18.53
N LYS A 327 18.43 8.93 -19.22
CA LYS A 327 18.15 10.31 -18.77
C LYS A 327 16.67 10.62 -18.56
N VAL A 328 15.77 9.89 -19.22
CA VAL A 328 14.32 10.10 -19.10
C VAL A 328 13.83 9.98 -17.65
N LEU A 329 14.58 9.29 -16.79
CA LEU A 329 14.29 9.17 -15.37
C LEU A 329 14.23 10.51 -14.64
N ALA A 330 14.99 11.53 -15.08
CA ALA A 330 14.91 12.87 -14.48
C ALA A 330 13.70 13.70 -14.97
N GLN A 331 13.08 13.28 -16.08
CA GLN A 331 11.95 13.97 -16.71
C GLN A 331 10.60 13.34 -16.35
N ARG A 332 10.59 12.04 -16.01
CA ARG A 332 9.41 11.27 -15.61
C ARG A 332 9.40 11.00 -14.11
N SER A 333 8.31 10.44 -13.61
CA SER A 333 8.19 10.03 -12.21
C SER A 333 7.20 8.88 -12.06
N GLY A 334 7.43 8.04 -11.06
CA GLY A 334 6.42 7.10 -10.57
C GLY A 334 5.36 7.75 -9.67
N VAL A 335 5.55 8.99 -9.24
CA VAL A 335 4.62 9.75 -8.40
C VAL A 335 4.45 11.17 -8.95
N PRO A 336 3.91 11.33 -10.18
CA PRO A 336 3.89 12.62 -10.88
C PRO A 336 3.04 13.69 -10.17
N HIS A 337 2.09 13.29 -9.31
CA HIS A 337 1.34 14.22 -8.46
C HIS A 337 2.18 14.85 -7.33
N MET A 338 3.33 14.27 -6.98
CA MET A 338 4.25 14.80 -5.98
C MET A 338 5.34 15.66 -6.62
N VAL A 339 6.16 15.04 -7.48
CA VAL A 339 7.34 15.68 -8.07
C VAL A 339 7.86 14.88 -9.26
N ARG A 340 8.54 15.53 -10.22
CA ARG A 340 9.27 14.84 -11.28
C ARG A 340 10.51 14.11 -10.72
N GLY A 341 11.00 13.10 -11.43
CA GLY A 341 12.24 12.41 -11.10
C GLY A 341 12.20 11.49 -9.89
N ARG A 342 11.03 11.30 -9.25
CA ARG A 342 10.90 10.44 -8.07
C ARG A 342 10.32 9.07 -8.40
N TYR A 343 10.95 8.03 -7.88
CA TYR A 343 10.52 6.63 -7.99
C TYR A 343 10.56 5.98 -6.62
N MET A 344 9.61 5.11 -6.33
CA MET A 344 9.47 4.43 -5.04
C MET A 344 9.38 2.93 -5.24
N PHE A 345 9.97 2.16 -4.32
CA PHE A 345 10.03 0.72 -4.39
C PHE A 345 9.85 0.13 -2.99
N ARG A 346 9.12 -0.97 -2.89
CA ARG A 346 9.22 -1.87 -1.74
C ARG A 346 10.32 -2.87 -2.05
N VAL A 347 11.33 -2.99 -1.17
CA VAL A 347 12.58 -3.69 -1.49
C VAL A 347 12.91 -4.83 -0.53
N ASP A 348 11.96 -5.24 0.31
CA ASP A 348 12.13 -6.24 1.37
C ASP A 348 12.47 -7.66 0.87
N ASP A 349 11.48 -8.53 0.64
CA ASP A 349 11.70 -9.91 0.21
C ASP A 349 11.98 -9.98 -1.29
N ILE A 350 11.22 -9.20 -2.04
CA ILE A 350 11.36 -9.00 -3.48
C ILE A 350 11.17 -7.52 -3.78
N VAL A 351 11.93 -7.03 -4.75
CA VAL A 351 11.78 -5.65 -5.20
C VAL A 351 10.50 -5.52 -6.03
N ARG A 352 9.57 -4.73 -5.50
CA ARG A 352 8.30 -4.40 -6.15
C ARG A 352 8.28 -2.91 -6.44
N PRO A 353 8.21 -2.51 -7.73
CA PRO A 353 8.00 -1.12 -8.08
C PRO A 353 6.69 -0.60 -7.50
N ALA A 354 6.73 0.57 -6.89
CA ALA A 354 5.57 1.31 -6.41
C ALA A 354 5.38 2.59 -7.23
N GLY A 355 4.34 3.34 -6.91
CA GLY A 355 3.90 4.45 -7.74
C GLY A 355 3.19 3.98 -9.01
N CYS A 356 2.86 4.91 -9.89
CA CYS A 356 2.35 4.58 -11.20
C CYS A 356 3.45 4.33 -12.22
N SER A 357 3.19 3.46 -13.19
CA SER A 357 4.04 3.32 -14.36
C SER A 357 3.24 2.79 -15.53
N ASN A 358 3.39 3.39 -16.72
CA ASN A 358 2.76 2.92 -17.97
C ASN A 358 3.45 1.65 -18.51
N LYS A 359 3.80 0.73 -17.62
CA LYS A 359 4.33 -0.60 -17.95
C LYS A 359 3.34 -1.33 -18.81
N THR A 360 3.81 -2.06 -19.80
CA THR A 360 2.96 -3.07 -20.46
C THR A 360 2.65 -4.17 -19.43
N GLY A 361 1.37 -4.50 -19.24
CA GLY A 361 0.96 -5.61 -18.38
C GLY A 361 1.78 -6.88 -18.66
N GLY A 362 2.39 -7.45 -17.61
CA GLY A 362 3.11 -8.73 -17.66
C GLY A 362 4.59 -8.73 -17.25
N THR A 363 5.28 -7.58 -17.12
CA THR A 363 6.70 -7.58 -16.69
C THR A 363 6.86 -7.76 -15.18
N TYR A 364 6.01 -7.10 -14.38
CA TYR A 364 5.97 -7.23 -12.93
C TYR A 364 4.52 -7.20 -12.46
N PRO A 365 4.13 -8.00 -11.45
CA PRO A 365 2.80 -7.91 -10.88
C PRO A 365 2.56 -6.54 -10.25
N ILE A 366 1.32 -6.05 -10.34
CA ILE A 366 0.92 -4.82 -9.63
C ILE A 366 1.03 -4.98 -8.13
N MET A 367 1.32 -3.88 -7.43
CA MET A 367 1.34 -3.88 -5.98
C MET A 367 -0.08 -3.70 -5.46
N ILE A 368 -0.54 -4.66 -4.66
CA ILE A 368 -1.86 -4.66 -4.04
C ILE A 368 -1.69 -4.75 -2.53
N TYR A 369 -2.44 -3.94 -1.80
CA TYR A 369 -2.45 -3.97 -0.35
C TYR A 369 -3.85 -3.74 0.24
N PRO A 370 -4.31 -4.55 1.19
CA PRO A 370 -3.70 -5.81 1.60
C PRO A 370 -3.73 -6.84 0.46
N ASN A 371 -2.71 -7.70 0.42
CA ASN A 371 -2.63 -8.82 -0.53
C ASN A 371 -3.26 -10.11 0.01
N ILE A 372 -3.66 -10.12 1.28
CA ILE A 372 -4.45 -11.17 1.92
C ILE A 372 -5.76 -10.53 2.37
N VAL A 373 -6.87 -11.06 1.88
CA VAL A 373 -8.21 -10.45 2.06
C VAL A 373 -9.22 -11.50 2.48
N ASN A 374 -10.26 -11.08 3.18
CA ASN A 374 -11.34 -11.96 3.55
C ASN A 374 -12.23 -12.32 2.35
N MET A 375 -12.55 -13.61 2.21
CA MET A 375 -13.52 -14.17 1.26
C MET A 375 -14.93 -13.57 1.40
N LEU A 376 -15.32 -13.10 2.59
CA LEU A 376 -16.59 -12.39 2.80
C LEU A 376 -16.64 -11.02 2.12
N GLY A 377 -15.57 -10.58 1.45
CA GLY A 377 -15.52 -9.30 0.75
C GLY A 377 -15.75 -8.12 1.68
N GLU A 378 -16.31 -7.05 1.12
CA GLU A 378 -16.67 -5.84 1.87
C GLU A 378 -15.48 -5.17 2.59
N MET A 379 -14.30 -5.35 2.04
CA MET A 379 -13.09 -4.59 2.38
C MET A 379 -12.54 -3.93 1.12
N SER A 380 -11.70 -2.92 1.32
CA SER A 380 -11.05 -2.19 0.24
C SER A 380 -9.59 -2.59 0.11
N VAL A 381 -9.10 -2.67 -1.12
CA VAL A 381 -7.68 -2.84 -1.44
C VAL A 381 -7.15 -1.63 -2.20
N ASP A 382 -5.93 -1.21 -1.87
CA ASP A 382 -5.19 -0.16 -2.54
C ASP A 382 -4.24 -0.77 -3.57
N ILE A 383 -4.15 -0.15 -4.75
CA ILE A 383 -3.44 -0.67 -5.90
C ILE A 383 -2.50 0.38 -6.49
N ASN A 384 -1.25 0.01 -6.73
CA ASN A 384 -0.36 0.72 -7.65
C ASN A 384 -0.28 -0.02 -8.99
N ALA A 385 -0.62 0.67 -10.08
CA ALA A 385 -0.62 0.10 -11.43
C ALA A 385 -0.16 1.14 -12.47
N LEU A 386 -0.98 1.41 -13.50
CA LEU A 386 -0.76 2.50 -14.44
C LEU A 386 -0.92 3.88 -13.80
N CYS A 387 -0.51 4.93 -14.51
CA CYS A 387 -0.79 6.29 -14.07
C CYS A 387 -2.27 6.59 -14.25
N LEU A 388 -2.92 6.86 -13.12
CA LEU A 388 -4.37 7.00 -13.02
C LEU A 388 -4.81 8.41 -13.36
N ASP A 389 -5.97 8.52 -13.98
CA ASP A 389 -6.65 9.77 -14.27
C ASP A 389 -8.00 9.80 -13.56
N HIS A 390 -8.30 10.89 -12.84
CA HIS A 390 -9.57 11.07 -12.14
C HIS A 390 -10.77 11.17 -13.09
N THR A 391 -10.55 11.46 -14.38
CA THR A 391 -11.63 11.51 -15.38
C THR A 391 -12.09 10.13 -15.86
N GLN A 392 -11.31 9.08 -15.57
CA GLN A 392 -11.58 7.72 -16.01
C GLN A 392 -12.04 6.84 -14.85
N THR A 393 -12.94 5.90 -15.13
CA THR A 393 -13.32 4.87 -14.17
C THR A 393 -12.46 3.62 -14.38
N TYR A 394 -12.04 3.03 -13.27
CA TYR A 394 -11.21 1.83 -13.26
C TYR A 394 -11.95 0.69 -12.58
N ILE A 395 -11.68 -0.52 -13.05
CA ILE A 395 -12.23 -1.75 -12.51
C ILE A 395 -11.12 -2.75 -12.21
N LEU A 396 -11.35 -3.57 -11.20
CA LEU A 396 -10.52 -4.71 -10.87
C LEU A 396 -11.33 -5.99 -11.11
N MET A 397 -10.97 -6.74 -12.13
CA MET A 397 -11.60 -8.02 -12.45
C MET A 397 -10.88 -9.15 -11.73
N ILE A 398 -11.63 -10.05 -11.11
CA ILE A 398 -11.11 -11.17 -10.31
C ILE A 398 -11.46 -12.46 -11.05
N GLU A 399 -10.44 -13.21 -11.48
CA GLU A 399 -10.58 -14.40 -12.34
C GLU A 399 -11.47 -14.18 -13.58
N GLU A 400 -11.53 -12.95 -14.11
CA GLU A 400 -12.39 -12.57 -15.25
C GLU A 400 -13.90 -12.79 -15.02
N ARG A 401 -14.34 -12.95 -13.77
CA ARG A 401 -15.74 -13.20 -13.40
C ARG A 401 -16.34 -12.06 -12.59
N GLU A 402 -15.75 -11.82 -11.44
CA GLU A 402 -16.24 -10.82 -10.49
C GLU A 402 -15.55 -9.48 -10.73
N VAL A 403 -16.26 -8.38 -10.56
CA VAL A 403 -15.73 -7.03 -10.81
C VAL A 403 -15.85 -6.18 -9.56
N ALA A 404 -14.72 -5.66 -9.09
CA ALA A 404 -14.63 -4.66 -8.03
C ALA A 404 -14.56 -3.25 -8.64
N THR A 405 -15.34 -2.33 -8.08
CA THR A 405 -15.32 -0.92 -8.47
C THR A 405 -14.18 -0.19 -7.77
N CYS A 406 -13.47 0.67 -8.50
CA CYS A 406 -12.31 1.39 -7.98
C CYS A 406 -12.48 2.91 -8.02
N GLN A 407 -11.98 3.58 -6.98
CA GLN A 407 -11.91 5.03 -6.86
C GLN A 407 -10.44 5.47 -6.93
N VAL A 408 -10.16 6.48 -7.75
CA VAL A 408 -8.81 7.04 -7.89
C VAL A 408 -8.55 8.00 -6.72
N LEU A 409 -7.54 7.70 -5.89
CA LEU A 409 -7.15 8.57 -4.77
C LEU A 409 -6.19 9.65 -5.24
N ASN A 410 -5.20 9.27 -6.03
CA ASN A 410 -4.25 10.16 -6.69
C ASN A 410 -3.73 9.48 -7.96
N SER A 411 -2.77 10.08 -8.66
CA SER A 411 -2.24 9.54 -9.92
C SER A 411 -1.54 8.18 -9.78
N ALA A 412 -1.24 7.72 -8.56
CA ALA A 412 -0.48 6.51 -8.25
C ALA A 412 -1.30 5.41 -7.57
N ILE A 413 -2.34 5.75 -6.82
CA ILE A 413 -3.11 4.81 -5.98
C ILE A 413 -4.59 4.86 -6.36
N ALA A 414 -5.15 3.67 -6.64
CA ALA A 414 -6.58 3.43 -6.72
C ALA A 414 -7.02 2.55 -5.55
N ARG A 415 -8.20 2.82 -4.99
CA ARG A 415 -8.85 1.99 -3.98
C ARG A 415 -10.02 1.23 -4.57
N CYS A 416 -9.98 -0.09 -4.55
CA CYS A 416 -11.01 -0.96 -5.07
C CYS A 416 -11.79 -1.64 -3.96
N ASN A 417 -13.12 -1.64 -4.05
CA ASN A 417 -14.00 -2.30 -3.09
C ASN A 417 -14.30 -3.73 -3.54
N LEU A 418 -13.84 -4.72 -2.77
CA LEU A 418 -13.96 -6.12 -3.15
C LEU A 418 -15.38 -6.66 -2.91
N PRO A 419 -15.96 -7.40 -3.88
CA PRO A 419 -17.20 -8.14 -3.68
C PRO A 419 -16.95 -9.38 -2.80
N LYS A 420 -18.05 -10.03 -2.37
CA LYS A 420 -17.96 -11.32 -1.68
C LYS A 420 -17.54 -12.39 -2.67
N ILE A 421 -16.50 -13.13 -2.33
CA ILE A 421 -16.00 -14.25 -3.13
C ILE A 421 -16.01 -15.46 -2.23
N TYR A 422 -17.00 -16.34 -2.38
CA TYR A 422 -17.14 -17.57 -1.59
C TYR A 422 -16.15 -18.67 -2.03
N ASP A 423 -14.92 -18.28 -2.31
CA ASP A 423 -13.83 -19.14 -2.71
C ASP A 423 -12.54 -18.64 -2.08
N TRP A 424 -11.68 -19.57 -1.67
CA TRP A 424 -10.42 -19.28 -0.97
C TRP A 424 -9.24 -19.73 -1.81
N GLY A 425 -8.11 -19.05 -1.66
CA GLY A 425 -6.91 -19.30 -2.45
C GLY A 425 -6.40 -18.07 -3.18
N VAL A 426 -5.36 -18.28 -3.99
CA VAL A 426 -4.76 -17.21 -4.79
C VAL A 426 -5.64 -16.97 -6.01
N LYS A 427 -6.06 -15.72 -6.19
CA LYS A 427 -6.86 -15.26 -7.31
C LYS A 427 -6.05 -14.27 -8.14
N THR A 428 -6.01 -14.51 -9.45
CA THR A 428 -5.43 -13.57 -10.40
C THR A 428 -6.41 -12.43 -10.62
N VAL A 429 -5.91 -11.20 -10.55
CA VAL A 429 -6.70 -10.01 -10.75
C VAL A 429 -6.15 -9.17 -11.89
N TYR A 430 -7.06 -8.50 -12.59
CA TYR A 430 -6.78 -7.70 -13.77
C TYR A 430 -7.31 -6.29 -13.55
N PHE A 431 -6.41 -5.32 -13.50
CA PHE A 431 -6.75 -3.92 -13.32
C PHE A 431 -6.69 -3.18 -14.65
N GLN A 432 -7.78 -2.49 -15.02
CA GLN A 432 -7.92 -1.80 -16.30
C GLN A 432 -8.97 -0.68 -16.25
N PRO A 433 -8.90 0.31 -17.17
CA PRO A 433 -9.96 1.30 -17.34
C PRO A 433 -11.25 0.64 -17.87
N GLN A 434 -12.42 1.12 -17.42
CA GLN A 434 -13.73 0.57 -17.79
C GLN A 434 -14.16 0.93 -19.21
N SER A 435 -13.71 2.09 -19.72
CA SER A 435 -14.27 2.72 -20.91
C SER A 435 -13.64 2.28 -22.25
N ARG A 436 -12.84 1.20 -22.29
CA ARG A 436 -12.08 0.82 -23.50
C ARG A 436 -12.31 -0.64 -23.88
N GLY A 437 -12.56 -0.86 -25.17
CA GLY A 437 -12.94 -2.15 -25.76
C GLY A 437 -11.79 -3.16 -25.81
N ALA A 438 -12.16 -4.40 -26.14
CA ALA A 438 -11.40 -5.64 -26.04
C ALA A 438 -9.99 -5.72 -26.69
N ASN A 439 -9.47 -4.65 -27.32
CA ASN A 439 -8.24 -4.69 -28.11
C ASN A 439 -7.15 -3.68 -27.71
N ASP A 440 -7.34 -2.83 -26.70
CA ASP A 440 -6.33 -1.81 -26.37
C ASP A 440 -6.01 -1.77 -24.87
N GLU A 441 -4.71 -1.92 -24.58
CA GLU A 441 -4.04 -2.04 -23.28
C GLU A 441 -4.13 -3.43 -22.61
N LYS A 442 -2.97 -4.12 -22.50
CA LYS A 442 -2.84 -5.35 -21.71
C LYS A 442 -3.21 -5.03 -20.26
N ALA A 443 -4.24 -5.68 -19.74
CA ALA A 443 -4.64 -5.52 -18.34
C ALA A 443 -3.45 -5.75 -17.40
N PHE A 444 -3.37 -4.94 -16.36
CA PHE A 444 -2.32 -5.07 -15.36
C PHE A 444 -2.65 -6.22 -14.42
N VAL A 445 -1.76 -7.20 -14.37
CA VAL A 445 -1.98 -8.45 -13.64
C VAL A 445 -1.42 -8.35 -12.22
N GLY A 446 -2.20 -8.80 -11.24
CA GLY A 446 -1.78 -8.97 -9.85
C GLY A 446 -2.38 -10.22 -9.23
N TYR A 447 -2.05 -10.45 -7.96
CA TYR A 447 -2.52 -11.61 -7.21
C TYR A 447 -3.05 -11.17 -5.84
N ILE A 448 -4.19 -11.71 -5.46
CA ILE A 448 -4.81 -11.51 -4.15
C ILE A 448 -5.07 -12.88 -3.54
N TYR A 449 -4.74 -13.07 -2.26
CA TYR A 449 -5.01 -14.29 -1.54
C TYR A 449 -6.29 -14.15 -0.70
N PHE A 450 -7.35 -14.83 -1.11
CA PHE A 450 -8.62 -14.85 -0.39
C PHE A 450 -8.57 -15.91 0.71
N VAL A 451 -8.89 -15.51 1.94
CA VAL A 451 -8.87 -16.38 3.12
C VAL A 451 -10.21 -16.36 3.84
N PRO A 452 -10.57 -17.44 4.56
CA PRO A 452 -11.69 -17.39 5.48
C PRO A 452 -11.47 -16.32 6.56
N PRO A 453 -12.54 -15.75 7.16
CA PRO A 453 -12.42 -14.68 8.17
C PRO A 453 -11.56 -15.06 9.40
N THR A 454 -11.46 -16.36 9.70
CA THR A 454 -10.63 -16.90 10.79
C THR A 454 -9.13 -16.82 10.53
N LEU A 455 -8.71 -16.62 9.28
CA LEU A 455 -7.30 -16.50 8.88
C LEU A 455 -6.94 -15.10 8.39
N ASP A 456 -7.90 -14.17 8.35
CA ASP A 456 -7.66 -12.79 7.95
C ASP A 456 -6.75 -12.08 8.97
N PRO A 457 -5.54 -11.63 8.58
CA PRO A 457 -4.63 -10.92 9.48
C PRO A 457 -5.09 -9.50 9.83
N MET A 458 -6.03 -8.93 9.06
CA MET A 458 -6.58 -7.60 9.27
C MET A 458 -7.97 -7.62 9.93
N ARG A 459 -8.44 -8.78 10.39
CA ARG A 459 -9.73 -8.92 11.06
C ARG A 459 -9.90 -8.00 12.27
N LEU A 460 -11.15 -7.69 12.60
CA LEU A 460 -11.48 -7.10 13.89
C LEU A 460 -11.20 -8.13 14.99
N ASP A 461 -10.34 -7.78 15.96
CA ASP A 461 -10.00 -8.67 17.07
C ASP A 461 -11.09 -8.60 18.14
N ILE A 462 -11.45 -9.77 18.67
CA ILE A 462 -12.55 -9.97 19.65
C ILE A 462 -12.06 -10.76 20.87
N GLY A 463 -10.74 -10.85 21.05
CA GLY A 463 -10.11 -11.65 22.09
C GLY A 463 -10.31 -13.15 21.85
N ASN A 464 -10.58 -13.90 22.91
CA ASN A 464 -10.68 -15.35 22.83
C ASN A 464 -12.00 -15.79 22.18
N ILE A 465 -11.91 -16.30 20.95
CA ILE A 465 -13.05 -16.78 20.16
C ILE A 465 -13.88 -17.84 20.91
N TYR A 466 -13.28 -18.70 21.73
CA TYR A 466 -14.00 -19.79 22.40
C TYR A 466 -15.03 -19.28 23.42
N GLU A 467 -14.84 -18.06 23.95
CA GLU A 467 -15.80 -17.48 24.90
C GLU A 467 -17.15 -17.14 24.23
N TRP A 468 -17.12 -16.77 22.96
CA TRP A 468 -18.31 -16.48 22.16
C TRP A 468 -19.18 -17.70 21.86
N TYR A 469 -18.66 -18.90 22.13
CA TYR A 469 -19.34 -20.17 21.95
C TYR A 469 -19.70 -20.84 23.28
N LYS A 470 -19.58 -20.18 24.43
CA LYS A 470 -20.00 -20.76 25.73
C LYS A 470 -21.49 -20.50 25.96
N ASN A 471 -22.25 -21.52 26.39
CA ASN A 471 -23.64 -21.39 26.83
C ASN A 471 -23.84 -22.11 28.18
N PRO A 472 -24.25 -21.41 29.25
CA PRO A 472 -24.46 -19.97 29.31
C PRO A 472 -23.14 -19.18 29.14
N MET A 473 -23.25 -17.97 28.59
CA MET A 473 -22.10 -17.07 28.46
C MET A 473 -21.49 -16.80 29.84
N THR A 474 -20.18 -17.00 29.99
CA THR A 474 -19.48 -16.76 31.26
C THR A 474 -19.22 -15.29 31.52
N ASN A 475 -19.10 -14.49 30.45
CA ASN A 475 -18.87 -13.06 30.50
C ASN A 475 -19.67 -12.37 29.38
N TYR A 476 -20.20 -11.17 29.66
CA TYR A 476 -20.92 -10.34 28.69
C TYR A 476 -20.14 -9.07 28.32
N LEU A 477 -18.98 -8.85 28.94
CA LEU A 477 -18.04 -7.79 28.61
C LEU A 477 -16.92 -8.37 27.74
N MET A 478 -16.99 -8.12 26.45
CA MET A 478 -16.03 -8.68 25.48
C MET A 478 -15.05 -7.59 25.02
N PRO A 479 -13.74 -7.87 24.96
CA PRO A 479 -12.79 -6.93 24.40
C PRO A 479 -12.90 -6.91 22.87
N ILE A 480 -12.70 -5.73 22.29
CA ILE A 480 -12.51 -5.56 20.84
C ILE A 480 -11.29 -4.67 20.58
N SER A 481 -10.55 -4.95 19.51
CA SER A 481 -9.44 -4.08 19.12
C SER A 481 -9.28 -3.97 17.61
N TRP A 482 -8.87 -2.79 17.15
CA TRP A 482 -8.59 -2.50 15.74
C TRP A 482 -7.49 -1.46 15.62
N TYR A 483 -6.92 -1.34 14.42
CA TYR A 483 -6.00 -0.25 14.11
C TYR A 483 -6.74 0.92 13.43
N PRO A 484 -6.75 2.12 14.03
CA PRO A 484 -7.42 3.30 13.46
C PRO A 484 -7.05 3.65 12.02
N ARG A 485 -5.80 3.39 11.61
CA ARG A 485 -5.32 3.62 10.22
C ARG A 485 -6.07 2.84 9.14
N ASN A 486 -6.79 1.78 9.50
CA ASN A 486 -7.54 0.95 8.55
C ASN A 486 -8.85 1.62 8.10
N PHE A 487 -9.26 2.72 8.74
CA PHE A 487 -10.49 3.42 8.43
C PHE A 487 -10.20 4.84 7.95
N THR A 488 -10.72 5.18 6.78
CA THR A 488 -10.63 6.53 6.20
C THR A 488 -12.02 7.09 5.98
N ASN A 489 -12.17 8.40 6.13
CA ASN A 489 -13.46 9.03 6.06
C ASN A 489 -13.98 9.08 4.61
N PRO A 490 -15.13 8.42 4.31
CA PRO A 490 -15.65 8.34 2.94
C PRO A 490 -16.05 9.70 2.37
N SER A 491 -16.46 10.66 3.22
CA SER A 491 -16.80 12.02 2.77
C SER A 491 -15.57 12.79 2.29
N TYR A 492 -14.44 12.62 2.98
CA TYR A 492 -13.17 13.23 2.57
C TYR A 492 -12.58 12.56 1.33
N MET A 493 -12.80 11.25 1.14
CA MET A 493 -12.38 10.56 -0.08
C MET A 493 -13.06 11.10 -1.35
N MET A 494 -14.34 11.50 -1.28
CA MET A 494 -14.99 12.20 -2.40
C MET A 494 -14.43 13.61 -2.62
N SER A 495 -14.01 14.28 -1.54
CA SER A 495 -13.39 15.61 -1.61
C SER A 495 -11.90 15.60 -1.97
N LEU A 496 -11.22 14.43 -1.91
CA LEU A 496 -9.80 14.28 -2.26
C LEU A 496 -9.54 14.72 -3.70
N ALA A 497 -10.51 14.49 -4.58
CA ALA A 497 -10.48 14.93 -5.97
C ALA A 497 -10.63 16.45 -6.15
N GLN A 498 -11.10 17.21 -5.14
CA GLN A 498 -11.45 18.63 -5.26
C GLN A 498 -10.66 19.58 -4.34
N LEU A 499 -10.14 19.11 -3.19
CA LEU A 499 -9.63 19.98 -2.12
C LEU A 499 -8.15 19.81 -1.77
N GLY A 500 -7.39 18.96 -2.48
CA GLY A 500 -5.95 18.82 -2.26
C GLY A 500 -5.57 18.19 -0.90
N SER A 501 -6.51 17.49 -0.25
CA SER A 501 -6.25 16.72 0.97
C SER A 501 -5.34 15.52 0.66
N ARG A 502 -4.35 15.28 1.53
CA ARG A 502 -3.35 14.23 1.35
C ARG A 502 -3.74 12.97 2.11
N LEU A 503 -3.38 11.79 1.60
CA LEU A 503 -3.45 10.51 2.34
C LEU A 503 -2.60 10.54 3.61
N SER A 504 -1.61 11.43 3.67
CA SER A 504 -0.79 11.65 4.87
C SER A 504 -1.50 12.41 6.01
N ASP A 505 -2.65 13.04 5.78
CA ASP A 505 -3.25 13.97 6.74
C ASP A 505 -4.09 13.25 7.80
N ASP A 506 -3.83 13.51 9.08
CA ASP A 506 -4.50 12.84 10.20
C ASP A 506 -6.03 13.05 10.24
N ALA A 507 -6.52 14.12 9.60
CA ALA A 507 -7.94 14.44 9.51
C ALA A 507 -8.75 13.37 8.75
N ILE A 508 -8.14 12.69 7.77
CA ILE A 508 -8.85 11.67 6.98
C ILE A 508 -9.17 10.42 7.81
N TYR A 509 -8.44 10.19 8.90
CA TYR A 509 -8.63 9.07 9.82
C TYR A 509 -9.63 9.39 10.94
N ALA A 510 -10.11 10.65 11.03
CA ALA A 510 -11.20 11.02 11.92
C ALA A 510 -12.53 10.50 11.36
N VAL A 511 -12.91 9.30 11.79
CA VAL A 511 -14.09 8.56 11.31
C VAL A 511 -14.95 8.15 12.50
N GLN A 512 -16.27 8.27 12.36
CA GLN A 512 -17.20 7.60 13.26
C GLN A 512 -17.50 6.19 12.74
N LEU A 513 -17.34 5.20 13.59
CA LEU A 513 -17.47 3.79 13.28
C LEU A 513 -18.70 3.22 13.98
N GLY A 514 -19.46 2.36 13.30
CA GLY A 514 -20.51 1.54 13.87
C GLY A 514 -20.07 0.09 13.97
N LEU A 515 -20.36 -0.56 15.10
CA LEU A 515 -20.16 -1.99 15.30
C LEU A 515 -21.48 -2.73 15.06
N TYR A 516 -21.57 -3.40 13.92
CA TYR A 516 -22.77 -4.08 13.45
C TYR A 516 -22.69 -5.59 13.71
N VAL A 517 -23.84 -6.21 14.00
CA VAL A 517 -24.01 -7.66 13.99
C VAL A 517 -24.57 -8.07 12.64
N VAL A 518 -23.84 -8.90 11.90
CA VAL A 518 -24.29 -9.47 10.63
C VAL A 518 -24.59 -10.95 10.84
N GLY A 519 -25.86 -11.31 10.68
CA GLY A 519 -26.32 -12.70 10.72
C GLY A 519 -26.05 -13.40 9.42
N TYR A 520 -25.64 -14.67 9.51
CA TYR A 520 -25.53 -15.57 8.38
C TYR A 520 -26.53 -16.71 8.51
N ARG A 521 -27.23 -17.02 7.43
CA ARG A 521 -28.05 -18.22 7.30
C ARG A 521 -28.00 -18.72 5.86
N GLU A 522 -28.27 -19.99 5.66
CA GLU A 522 -28.47 -20.57 4.34
C GLU A 522 -29.97 -20.70 4.10
N TYR A 523 -30.47 -20.10 3.03
CA TYR A 523 -31.88 -20.16 2.67
C TYR A 523 -32.04 -21.03 1.43
N LYS A 524 -33.00 -21.96 1.46
CA LYS A 524 -33.32 -22.78 0.29
C LYS A 524 -33.96 -21.91 -0.77
N ASP A 525 -33.30 -21.80 -1.91
CA ASP A 525 -33.86 -21.12 -3.05
C ASP A 525 -34.52 -22.10 -4.00
N ASP A 526 -35.84 -22.04 -4.11
CA ASP A 526 -36.62 -22.95 -4.95
C ASP A 526 -36.42 -22.69 -6.46
N GLU A 527 -36.01 -21.48 -6.86
CA GLU A 527 -35.73 -21.15 -8.28
C GLU A 527 -34.40 -21.76 -8.73
N ILE A 528 -33.37 -21.66 -7.88
CA ILE A 528 -32.03 -22.21 -8.17
C ILE A 528 -31.90 -23.67 -7.73
N LYS A 529 -32.87 -24.18 -6.96
CA LYS A 529 -32.83 -25.50 -6.30
C LYS A 529 -31.54 -25.73 -5.49
N LYS A 530 -31.00 -24.66 -4.92
CA LYS A 530 -29.76 -24.67 -4.11
C LYS A 530 -29.94 -23.76 -2.90
N PHE A 531 -29.20 -24.07 -1.84
CA PHE A 531 -29.08 -23.16 -0.71
C PHE A 531 -28.24 -21.94 -1.13
N ARG A 532 -28.75 -20.74 -0.87
CA ARG A 532 -28.02 -19.49 -1.07
C ARG A 532 -27.58 -18.92 0.29
N PRO A 533 -26.32 -18.47 0.42
CA PRO A 533 -25.87 -17.78 1.62
C PRO A 533 -26.55 -16.41 1.71
N GLU A 534 -27.22 -16.14 2.83
CA GLU A 534 -27.85 -14.85 3.12
C GLU A 534 -27.12 -14.18 4.28
N HIS A 535 -26.65 -12.94 4.04
CA HIS A 535 -26.06 -12.09 5.06
C HIS A 535 -26.97 -10.91 5.32
N ARG A 536 -27.38 -10.72 6.57
CA ARG A 536 -28.27 -9.61 6.96
C ARG A 536 -27.73 -8.88 8.17
N THR A 537 -27.68 -7.56 8.10
CA THR A 537 -27.40 -6.70 9.25
C THR A 537 -28.56 -6.77 10.23
N LEU A 538 -28.33 -7.28 11.44
CA LEU A 538 -29.37 -7.52 12.45
C LEU A 538 -29.50 -6.35 13.44
N ALA A 539 -28.37 -5.81 13.87
CA ALA A 539 -28.32 -4.79 14.92
C ALA A 539 -27.01 -3.97 14.87
N LEU A 540 -27.05 -2.76 15.44
CA LEU A 540 -25.91 -1.93 15.79
C LEU A 540 -25.70 -2.03 17.31
N LEU A 541 -24.52 -2.50 17.73
CA LEU A 541 -24.18 -2.66 19.14
C LEU A 541 -23.73 -1.36 19.78
N ALA A 542 -22.78 -0.68 19.13
CA ALA A 542 -22.15 0.52 19.65
C ALA A 542 -21.59 1.38 18.52
N THR A 543 -21.34 2.65 18.83
CA THR A 543 -20.67 3.61 17.96
C THR A 543 -19.39 4.10 18.61
N TYR A 544 -18.33 4.22 17.81
CA TYR A 544 -17.00 4.60 18.25
C TYR A 544 -16.47 5.78 17.46
N SER A 545 -15.67 6.62 18.11
CA SER A 545 -14.85 7.61 17.42
C SER A 545 -13.45 7.06 17.25
N ASN A 546 -12.97 7.07 16.01
CA ASN A 546 -11.64 6.60 15.67
C ASN A 546 -10.59 7.58 16.22
N ARG A 547 -9.64 7.08 17.04
CA ARG A 547 -8.57 7.93 17.59
C ARG A 547 -7.55 8.24 16.49
N ASN A 548 -7.57 9.47 16.00
CA ASN A 548 -6.75 9.91 14.86
C ASN A 548 -5.42 10.56 15.26
N SER A 549 -5.04 10.56 16.54
CA SER A 549 -3.73 11.05 16.95
C SER A 549 -2.61 10.13 16.48
N TYR A 550 -1.43 10.70 16.26
CA TYR A 550 -0.25 10.01 15.72
C TYR A 550 0.07 8.65 16.39
N ASP A 551 -0.03 8.53 17.71
CA ASP A 551 0.30 7.28 18.42
C ASP A 551 -0.61 6.10 18.06
N TYR A 552 -1.90 6.36 17.86
CA TYR A 552 -2.92 5.37 17.50
C TYR A 552 -2.87 4.96 16.03
N ARG A 553 -1.97 5.56 15.24
CA ARG A 553 -1.60 5.04 13.93
C ARG A 553 -0.88 3.69 14.05
N TRP A 554 -0.05 3.55 15.09
CA TRP A 554 0.85 2.42 15.30
C TRP A 554 0.37 1.48 16.41
N ARG A 555 -0.47 1.98 17.32
CA ARG A 555 -1.08 1.18 18.40
C ARG A 555 -2.54 0.86 18.08
N PRO A 556 -3.03 -0.34 18.45
CA PRO A 556 -4.44 -0.64 18.33
C PRO A 556 -5.24 0.24 19.30
N GLN A 557 -6.45 0.60 18.88
CA GLN A 557 -7.50 1.11 19.76
C GLN A 557 -8.22 -0.09 20.35
N GLU A 558 -8.27 -0.15 21.68
CA GLU A 558 -8.90 -1.22 22.45
C GLU A 558 -10.13 -0.66 23.16
N GLU A 559 -11.26 -1.34 23.02
CA GLU A 559 -12.52 -1.00 23.66
C GLU A 559 -13.18 -2.27 24.23
N VAL A 560 -14.16 -2.10 25.13
CA VAL A 560 -14.92 -3.23 25.71
C VAL A 560 -16.39 -3.04 25.38
N ILE A 561 -17.00 -4.06 24.77
CA ILE A 561 -18.42 -4.09 24.44
C ILE A 561 -19.21 -4.81 25.50
N ASN A 562 -20.39 -4.28 25.82
CA ASN A 562 -21.38 -4.95 26.65
C ASN A 562 -22.43 -5.62 25.76
N LEU A 563 -22.43 -6.95 25.70
CA LEU A 563 -23.34 -7.73 24.85
C LEU A 563 -24.81 -7.65 25.28
N ASN A 564 -25.11 -7.12 26.47
CA ASN A 564 -26.48 -6.89 26.92
C ASN A 564 -27.08 -5.59 26.37
N GLN A 565 -26.27 -4.77 25.69
CA GLN A 565 -26.68 -3.50 25.13
C GLN A 565 -26.72 -3.60 23.61
N VAL A 566 -27.87 -3.23 23.04
CA VAL A 566 -28.02 -3.02 21.60
C VAL A 566 -28.46 -1.58 21.39
N GLN A 567 -27.65 -0.80 20.70
CA GLN A 567 -27.93 0.61 20.43
C GLN A 567 -29.11 0.78 19.47
N GLN A 568 -29.17 -0.01 18.40
CA GLN A 568 -30.25 0.03 17.42
C GLN A 568 -30.49 -1.35 16.81
N TRP A 569 -31.77 -1.71 16.65
CA TRP A 569 -32.19 -2.92 15.95
C TRP A 569 -32.59 -2.59 14.51
N TYR A 570 -32.19 -3.43 13.56
CA TYR A 570 -32.64 -3.38 12.16
C TYR A 570 -33.71 -4.45 11.85
N LEU A 571 -34.07 -5.25 12.84
CA LEU A 571 -35.18 -6.20 12.79
C LEU A 571 -36.41 -5.60 13.46
N ASN A 572 -37.58 -5.85 12.90
CA ASN A 572 -38.84 -5.51 13.55
C ASN A 572 -39.15 -6.48 14.72
N ASP A 573 -40.12 -6.15 15.57
CA ASP A 573 -40.47 -6.94 16.76
C ASP A 573 -40.84 -8.40 16.44
N TRP A 574 -41.51 -8.62 15.31
CA TRP A 574 -41.89 -9.95 14.88
C TRP A 574 -40.67 -10.77 14.42
N GLU A 575 -39.78 -10.18 13.64
CA GLU A 575 -38.53 -10.79 13.16
C GLU A 575 -37.58 -11.09 14.32
N ARG A 576 -37.52 -10.21 15.34
CA ARG A 576 -36.77 -10.50 16.58
C ARG A 576 -37.30 -11.74 17.29
N MET A 577 -38.61 -11.95 17.24
CA MET A 577 -39.27 -13.06 17.90
C MET A 577 -39.39 -14.34 17.07
N HIS A 578 -39.20 -14.29 15.75
CA HIS A 578 -39.40 -15.46 14.88
C HIS A 578 -38.25 -15.76 13.93
N THR A 579 -37.43 -14.77 13.61
CA THR A 579 -36.38 -14.88 12.58
C THR A 579 -35.00 -14.83 13.19
N LEU A 580 -34.80 -14.07 14.28
CA LEU A 580 -33.48 -13.87 14.89
C LEU A 580 -32.78 -15.19 15.28
N TYR A 581 -33.52 -16.15 15.80
CA TYR A 581 -32.98 -17.46 16.19
C TYR A 581 -32.64 -18.37 15.00
N THR A 582 -33.10 -18.05 13.79
CA THR A 582 -32.68 -18.76 12.57
C THR A 582 -31.22 -18.42 12.19
N TYR A 583 -30.73 -17.26 12.65
CA TYR A 583 -29.32 -16.88 12.49
C TYR A 583 -28.47 -17.51 13.60
N ARG A 584 -27.93 -18.70 13.32
CA ARG A 584 -27.08 -19.48 14.25
C ARG A 584 -25.73 -18.82 14.49
N VAL A 585 -25.10 -18.44 13.38
CA VAL A 585 -23.77 -17.87 13.34
C VAL A 585 -23.82 -16.55 12.60
N GLY A 586 -22.88 -15.70 12.92
CA GLY A 586 -22.70 -14.41 12.27
C GLY A 586 -21.30 -13.91 12.53
N TYR A 587 -21.11 -12.62 12.30
CA TYR A 587 -19.86 -11.94 12.60
C TYR A 587 -20.17 -10.50 12.96
N LEU A 588 -19.24 -9.86 13.67
CA LEU A 588 -19.30 -8.44 13.85
C LEU A 588 -18.60 -7.76 12.68
N LYS A 589 -19.12 -6.61 12.27
CA LYS A 589 -18.52 -5.74 11.27
C LYS A 589 -18.35 -4.35 11.85
N LEU A 590 -17.13 -3.86 11.88
CA LEU A 590 -16.81 -2.48 12.22
C LEU A 590 -16.63 -1.69 10.92
N ALA A 591 -17.51 -0.71 10.68
CA ALA A 591 -17.52 0.05 9.44
C ALA A 591 -17.83 1.54 9.67
N PRO A 592 -17.37 2.45 8.80
CA PRO A 592 -17.71 3.87 8.86
C PRO A 592 -19.23 4.10 8.80
N LEU A 593 -19.72 5.04 9.60
CA LEU A 593 -21.09 5.53 9.50
C LEU A 593 -21.24 6.43 8.28
N ARG A 594 -22.32 6.24 7.51
CA ARG A 594 -22.69 7.18 6.45
C ARG A 594 -23.40 8.39 7.07
N PRO A 595 -23.04 9.63 6.69
CA PRO A 595 -23.80 10.81 7.09
C PRO A 595 -25.26 10.65 6.63
N ASN A 596 -26.21 10.77 7.56
CA ASN A 596 -27.67 10.73 7.33
C ASN A 596 -28.30 9.36 7.04
N ASP A 597 -27.57 8.24 7.17
CA ASP A 597 -28.11 6.92 6.81
C ASP A 597 -28.57 6.15 8.07
N GLN A 598 -29.77 6.47 8.59
CA GLN A 598 -30.31 5.85 9.81
C GLN A 598 -30.84 4.42 9.59
N ASN A 599 -31.16 4.04 8.34
CA ASN A 599 -31.86 2.80 8.00
C ASN A 599 -31.17 1.91 6.95
N SER A 600 -29.96 2.25 6.47
CA SER A 600 -29.29 1.42 5.47
C SER A 600 -28.79 0.10 6.07
N THR A 601 -29.24 -1.00 5.49
CA THR A 601 -28.71 -2.36 5.71
C THR A 601 -27.41 -2.59 4.95
N GLU A 602 -27.10 -1.76 3.95
CA GLU A 602 -25.85 -1.82 3.18
C GLU A 602 -24.73 -1.06 3.88
N LEU A 603 -23.81 -1.83 4.43
CA LEU A 603 -22.68 -1.32 5.21
C LEU A 603 -21.50 -0.95 4.30
N LEU A 604 -20.83 0.15 4.61
CA LEU A 604 -19.57 0.52 3.95
C LEU A 604 -18.49 -0.55 4.18
N PRO A 605 -17.42 -0.56 3.35
CA PRO A 605 -16.29 -1.45 3.59
C PRO A 605 -15.70 -1.26 4.98
N GLY A 606 -15.28 -2.34 5.61
CA GLY A 606 -14.82 -2.32 6.99
C GLY A 606 -14.08 -3.59 7.40
N LEU A 607 -13.84 -3.72 8.70
CA LEU A 607 -13.21 -4.91 9.28
C LEU A 607 -14.28 -5.84 9.81
N VAL A 608 -14.10 -7.13 9.60
CA VAL A 608 -15.02 -8.17 10.08
C VAL A 608 -14.30 -9.11 11.03
N THR A 609 -15.06 -9.74 11.93
CA THR A 609 -14.51 -10.71 12.88
C THR A 609 -14.45 -12.11 12.27
N ALA A 610 -13.80 -13.03 12.98
CA ALA A 610 -14.11 -14.44 12.82
C ALA A 610 -15.61 -14.71 13.07
N PRO A 611 -16.19 -15.77 12.49
CA PRO A 611 -17.56 -16.14 12.79
C PRO A 611 -17.73 -16.43 14.29
N ILE A 612 -18.84 -15.98 14.83
CA ILE A 612 -19.24 -16.16 16.24
C ILE A 612 -20.67 -16.70 16.30
N SER A 613 -20.98 -17.38 17.40
CA SER A 613 -22.36 -17.75 17.71
C SER A 613 -23.17 -16.50 18.02
N LEU A 614 -24.43 -16.45 17.57
CA LEU A 614 -25.34 -15.33 17.84
C LEU A 614 -26.37 -15.65 18.94
N HIS A 615 -26.23 -16.77 19.65
CA HIS A 615 -27.15 -17.18 20.71
C HIS A 615 -27.25 -16.14 21.85
N TRP A 616 -26.18 -15.39 22.11
CA TRP A 616 -26.19 -14.29 23.07
C TRP A 616 -27.12 -13.16 22.64
N LEU A 617 -27.51 -13.03 21.38
CA LEU A 617 -28.46 -12.01 20.94
C LEU A 617 -29.92 -12.43 21.17
N TRP A 618 -30.16 -13.71 21.48
CA TRP A 618 -31.51 -14.24 21.66
C TRP A 618 -32.05 -13.88 23.04
N THR A 619 -33.11 -13.07 23.05
CA THR A 619 -33.77 -12.62 24.28
C THR A 619 -35.29 -12.71 24.12
N PRO A 620 -36.02 -13.13 25.17
CA PRO A 620 -37.48 -13.09 25.14
C PRO A 620 -37.97 -11.63 25.05
N ASN A 621 -38.98 -11.39 24.22
CA ASN A 621 -39.55 -10.05 24.02
C ASN A 621 -40.37 -9.61 25.25
N ARG A 622 -39.68 -9.07 26.25
CA ARG A 622 -40.26 -8.32 27.37
C ARG A 622 -39.51 -7.02 27.55
N GLN A 623 -40.22 -5.95 27.93
CA GLN A 623 -39.64 -4.63 28.24
C GLN A 623 -38.54 -4.69 29.31
N GLN A 624 -38.50 -5.74 30.13
CA GLN A 624 -37.50 -5.99 31.17
C GLN A 624 -36.10 -6.29 30.58
N PHE A 625 -36.01 -6.91 29.40
CA PHE A 625 -34.74 -7.19 28.73
C PHE A 625 -34.15 -6.02 27.93
N VAL A 626 -34.74 -4.82 28.09
CA VAL A 626 -34.19 -3.55 27.58
C VAL A 626 -33.13 -2.99 28.56
N GLN A 627 -33.10 -3.48 29.80
CA GLN A 627 -32.16 -3.02 30.81
C GLN A 627 -30.76 -3.61 30.62
N THR A 628 -29.75 -2.89 31.09
CA THR A 628 -28.33 -3.22 30.86
C THR A 628 -27.74 -4.12 31.95
N THR A 629 -28.51 -4.33 33.02
CA THR A 629 -28.10 -5.05 34.22
C THR A 629 -29.23 -6.00 34.58
N PHE A 630 -28.96 -7.30 34.52
CA PHE A 630 -29.95 -8.33 34.79
C PHE A 630 -29.78 -8.90 36.20
N THR A 631 -30.91 -9.09 36.88
CA THR A 631 -30.99 -9.89 38.10
C THR A 631 -30.57 -11.34 37.82
N GLN A 632 -30.29 -12.11 38.87
CA GLN A 632 -29.94 -13.54 38.69
C GLN A 632 -31.11 -14.29 38.03
N GLN A 633 -32.35 -13.99 38.43
CA GLN A 633 -33.55 -14.62 37.91
C GLN A 633 -33.75 -14.35 36.41
N GLU A 634 -33.55 -13.11 35.95
CA GLU A 634 -33.64 -12.76 34.52
C GLU A 634 -32.55 -13.45 33.67
N ARG A 635 -31.36 -13.67 34.25
CA ARG A 635 -30.29 -14.44 33.58
C ARG A 635 -30.66 -15.91 33.44
N ASP A 636 -31.26 -16.50 34.47
CA ASP A 636 -31.71 -17.89 34.44
C ASP A 636 -32.86 -18.05 33.43
N GLU A 637 -33.81 -17.11 33.38
CA GLU A 637 -34.90 -17.08 32.39
C GLU A 637 -34.37 -16.99 30.95
N ARG A 638 -33.38 -16.12 30.69
CA ARG A 638 -32.75 -16.04 29.37
C ARG A 638 -32.02 -17.33 29.00
N THR A 639 -31.34 -17.96 29.96
CA THR A 639 -30.64 -19.23 29.74
C THR A 639 -31.62 -20.33 29.35
N GLU A 640 -32.76 -20.43 30.05
CA GLU A 640 -33.81 -21.40 29.74
C GLU A 640 -34.49 -21.09 28.40
N PHE A 641 -34.70 -19.82 28.08
CA PHE A 641 -35.23 -19.40 26.79
C PHE A 641 -34.31 -19.80 25.62
N VAL A 642 -33.01 -19.53 25.74
CA VAL A 642 -32.00 -19.94 24.76
C VAL A 642 -32.02 -21.47 24.63
N ARG A 643 -32.07 -22.21 25.74
CA ARG A 643 -32.14 -23.68 25.74
C ARG A 643 -33.36 -24.20 24.98
N HIS A 644 -34.54 -23.65 25.24
CA HIS A 644 -35.76 -24.04 24.54
C HIS A 644 -35.66 -23.76 23.03
N LYS A 645 -35.19 -22.57 22.64
CA LYS A 645 -35.05 -22.19 21.22
C LYS A 645 -33.98 -23.01 20.51
N SER A 646 -32.86 -23.33 21.18
CA SER A 646 -31.87 -24.26 20.66
C SER A 646 -32.45 -25.65 20.38
N ARG A 647 -33.34 -26.15 21.26
CA ARG A 647 -34.01 -27.45 21.08
C ARG A 647 -34.99 -27.43 19.92
N GLU A 648 -35.85 -26.41 19.84
CA GLU A 648 -36.78 -26.19 18.72
C GLU A 648 -36.03 -26.18 17.39
N MET A 649 -34.94 -25.44 17.31
CA MET A 649 -34.10 -25.37 16.11
C MET A 649 -33.42 -26.71 15.76
N CYS A 650 -33.01 -27.53 16.73
CA CYS A 650 -32.47 -28.87 16.47
C CYS A 650 -33.56 -29.81 15.93
N HIS A 651 -34.81 -29.68 16.41
CA HIS A 651 -35.96 -30.40 15.86
C HIS A 651 -36.27 -29.96 14.42
N ASP A 652 -36.38 -28.66 14.16
CA ASP A 652 -36.63 -28.12 12.81
C ASP A 652 -35.56 -28.57 11.82
N TRP A 653 -34.29 -28.56 12.24
CA TRP A 653 -33.17 -29.03 11.42
C TRP A 653 -33.25 -30.52 11.13
N TYR A 654 -33.62 -31.34 12.12
CA TYR A 654 -33.80 -32.77 11.94
C TYR A 654 -34.91 -33.06 10.92
N ASP A 655 -36.02 -32.30 10.98
CA ASP A 655 -37.13 -32.43 10.04
C ASP A 655 -36.74 -31.97 8.62
N GLU A 656 -35.96 -30.89 8.48
CA GLU A 656 -35.45 -30.41 7.19
C GLU A 656 -34.42 -31.35 6.55
N ASP A 657 -33.42 -31.82 7.30
CA ASP A 657 -32.36 -32.72 6.78
C ASP A 657 -32.89 -34.15 6.56
N GLY A 658 -33.80 -34.62 7.42
CA GLY A 658 -34.46 -35.92 7.29
C GLY A 658 -35.39 -36.03 6.08
N ALA A 659 -35.96 -34.91 5.62
CA ALA A 659 -36.86 -34.86 4.46
C ALA A 659 -36.14 -34.85 3.10
N LEU A 660 -34.83 -34.59 3.04
CA LEU A 660 -34.07 -34.56 1.80
C LEU A 660 -33.70 -35.98 1.33
N PHE A 661 -33.96 -36.29 0.05
CA PHE A 661 -33.45 -37.50 -0.62
C PHE A 661 -31.95 -37.35 -0.88
N ASN A 662 -31.15 -37.58 0.17
CA ASN A 662 -29.71 -37.51 0.07
C ASN A 662 -29.18 -38.86 -0.43
N PHE A 663 -28.47 -38.89 -1.56
CA PHE A 663 -27.82 -40.09 -2.13
C PHE A 663 -26.98 -40.85 -1.08
N ILE A 664 -26.45 -40.15 -0.08
CA ILE A 664 -25.72 -40.71 1.08
C ILE A 664 -26.64 -41.54 1.99
N ARG A 665 -27.90 -41.12 2.23
CA ARG A 665 -28.91 -41.87 3.01
C ARG A 665 -29.27 -43.21 2.36
N ASP A 666 -29.28 -43.25 1.03
CA ASP A 666 -29.64 -44.45 0.26
C ASP A 666 -28.42 -45.37 0.01
N THR A 667 -27.19 -44.89 0.19
CA THR A 667 -25.95 -45.66 -0.05
C THR A 667 -25.18 -46.04 1.21
N GLU A 668 -25.44 -45.39 2.35
CA GLU A 668 -24.80 -45.68 3.64
C GLU A 668 -25.86 -45.88 4.74
N THR A 669 -26.02 -47.12 5.21
CA THR A 669 -27.04 -47.54 6.20
C THR A 669 -26.78 -47.07 7.64
N ASN A 670 -25.71 -46.30 7.88
CA ASN A 670 -25.22 -45.99 9.23
C ASN A 670 -24.73 -44.54 9.46
N SER A 671 -24.93 -43.63 8.50
CA SER A 671 -24.31 -42.29 8.52
C SER A 671 -25.28 -41.11 8.37
N SER A 672 -26.57 -41.31 8.65
CA SER A 672 -27.47 -40.20 8.98
C SER A 672 -27.37 -39.93 10.49
N CYS A 673 -26.36 -39.21 10.97
CA CYS A 673 -26.30 -38.90 12.40
C CYS A 673 -27.33 -37.81 12.76
N PRO A 674 -28.38 -38.09 13.56
CA PRO A 674 -29.24 -37.06 14.12
C PRO A 674 -28.50 -36.18 15.14
N CYS A 675 -28.93 -34.93 15.31
CA CYS A 675 -28.59 -34.06 16.44
C CYS A 675 -29.14 -34.70 17.74
N VAL A 676 -28.29 -35.25 18.61
CA VAL A 676 -28.70 -35.68 19.96
C VAL A 676 -28.78 -34.48 20.91
N GLU A 677 -29.68 -34.50 21.89
CA GLU A 677 -29.89 -33.40 22.86
C GLU A 677 -28.57 -32.97 23.54
N ARG A 678 -27.71 -33.93 23.88
CA ARG A 678 -26.38 -33.64 24.46
C ARG A 678 -25.44 -32.94 23.47
N GLN A 679 -25.53 -33.25 22.17
CA GLN A 679 -24.80 -32.53 21.12
C GLN A 679 -25.36 -31.12 20.96
N ALA A 680 -26.69 -30.95 20.95
CA ALA A 680 -27.35 -29.65 20.89
C ALA A 680 -26.99 -28.74 22.08
N LEU A 681 -26.79 -29.32 23.26
CA LEU A 681 -26.38 -28.62 24.48
C LEU A 681 -24.89 -28.25 24.50
N LEU A 682 -24.04 -28.95 23.75
CA LEU A 682 -22.57 -28.76 23.73
C LEU A 682 -22.05 -28.02 22.48
N ASP A 683 -22.81 -28.01 21.39
CA ASP A 683 -22.33 -27.64 20.05
C ASP A 683 -22.99 -26.35 19.53
N LEU A 684 -22.48 -25.20 19.99
CA LEU A 684 -23.08 -23.86 19.83
C LEU A 684 -22.84 -23.20 18.47
N GLY A 685 -22.69 -23.98 17.41
CA GLY A 685 -22.58 -23.43 16.06
C GLY A 685 -22.00 -24.33 14.97
N ARG A 686 -21.96 -25.66 15.14
CA ARG A 686 -21.34 -26.56 14.16
C ARG A 686 -22.24 -27.71 13.73
N TYR A 687 -23.31 -27.40 13.00
CA TYR A 687 -23.95 -28.37 12.12
C TYR A 687 -23.65 -28.02 10.67
N MET A 688 -22.53 -28.56 10.19
CA MET A 688 -22.22 -28.72 8.78
C MET A 688 -22.11 -30.23 8.53
N PRO A 689 -22.61 -30.81 7.42
CA PRO A 689 -22.52 -32.25 7.17
C PRO A 689 -21.04 -32.69 7.13
N HIS A 690 -20.65 -33.77 7.82
CA HIS A 690 -19.34 -34.39 7.60
C HIS A 690 -19.46 -35.75 6.86
N PRO A 691 -18.64 -36.00 5.83
CA PRO A 691 -18.59 -37.21 5.00
C PRO A 691 -18.43 -38.60 5.67
N ARG A 692 -18.43 -38.75 7.01
CA ARG A 692 -18.27 -40.04 7.76
C ARG A 692 -18.61 -39.96 9.29
N CYS A 693 -19.47 -39.04 9.78
CA CYS A 693 -19.83 -39.00 11.22
C CYS A 693 -20.36 -40.37 11.72
N SER A 694 -19.92 -41.05 12.79
CA SER A 694 -18.81 -40.92 13.77
C SER A 694 -18.60 -42.31 14.45
N GLN A 695 -17.36 -42.75 14.64
CA GLN A 695 -16.96 -44.12 15.05
C GLN A 695 -17.12 -44.52 16.54
N ALA A 696 -18.11 -44.05 17.28
CA ALA A 696 -18.42 -44.67 18.58
C ALA A 696 -19.88 -44.48 18.99
N ILE A 697 -20.67 -45.52 18.77
CA ILE A 697 -22.01 -45.77 19.31
C ILE A 697 -21.86 -46.02 20.82
N ILE A 698 -22.68 -45.38 21.66
CA ILE A 698 -23.17 -45.98 22.90
C ILE A 698 -24.68 -45.70 22.99
N GLU A 699 -25.41 -46.78 23.21
CA GLU A 699 -26.86 -46.92 23.28
C GLU A 699 -27.53 -46.12 24.42
N LEU A 700 -28.78 -45.73 24.14
CA LEU A 700 -29.90 -45.32 25.01
C LEU A 700 -29.77 -44.01 25.80
#